data_AF-A0A5C7UT87-F1
#
_entry.id   AF-A0A5C7UT87-F1
#
_cell.length_a   1.000
_cell.length_b   1.000
_cell.length_c   1.000
_cell.angle_alpha   90.00
_cell.angle_beta   90.00
_cell.angle_gamma   90.00
#
_symmetry.space_group_name_H-M   'P 1'
#
loop_
_entity.id
_entity.type
_entity.pdbx_description
1 polymer ?
#
loop_
_entity_poly.entity_id
_entity_poly.type
_entity_poly.pdbx_seq_one_letter_code
_entity_poly.pdbx_strand_id
1 'polypeptide(L)'
;MDWRSTSTPFFIAIKYFKRKETIFMDLRISNDKIVKKNYKKFILPEPYEEALLLANQFEEEQKRCFGIQINQDVSSCLGYWPLLGHCINNLGDPFSGQGGHLVTFDAERELVYFVADLLKLQPDDAWGYFNPGSTFSNLHGVHVGMRKLKDPTLVIATDAHYSWTKSAQITRCKSVLKINTNPNGQMDPSHLREQILNSGVDGEYIFGFCSGSVAKGAFDDVSALINVIKDLGLYQHQYHVHLDAALGGMITPFLEGNPLSLDFSIPEIDTLSVSFHKRIGVPLPGSLFLARKKMINSLPCSIFAECASSYDTTIGGSRDGLSPFMTLHQLKRIGINEFKRRTKEAIDKSDYTCSLLQEKGINAWHNPYSPCVVLPVPSYEMVKRYHLPVFTNESPSYTHIFTFEHVENKVLEEFIDEYIQDPTIVQFLEQRNYTKESFVKNDQPVPRQQITANVYMPKLGIGTYRLTPGVGTYNAIRSALDLGYRHIDAAAAYENEKEVGRAIADSGVPRNELFIVSKLRPSQIDAEKVDTEYETSLMNLGLDYLDLYLVHRPAPMLTQRMAIWSSFESLLLKKRVRSIGVSNYEINQLNEIINSKLIRPAVNQIYLNPFYQNIELSNFCKKNNIPVVAWAPLDEGRSLTHPHLVHIATRNGVSTAQIMLKWSLQQGNIVIPKAQSYFNMNENMQLFHFDLTPDEIISISQLKSA
;
A
#
# COMPACT_ATOMS: atom_id res chain seq x y z
N MET A 1 -55.02 13.19 14.39
CA MET A 1 -55.36 12.48 15.64
C MET A 1 -55.09 13.43 16.80
N ASP A 2 -56.08 13.64 17.64
CA ASP A 2 -56.02 14.48 18.85
C ASP A 2 -55.05 13.84 19.87
N TRP A 3 -53.97 14.54 20.23
CA TRP A 3 -52.87 14.01 21.07
C TRP A 3 -53.24 13.91 22.57
N ARG A 4 -54.51 14.11 22.92
CA ARG A 4 -54.97 14.26 24.31
C ARG A 4 -55.42 12.97 25.01
N SER A 5 -55.29 11.77 24.41
CA SER A 5 -55.87 10.57 25.02
C SER A 5 -55.04 9.28 25.02
N THR A 6 -53.75 9.29 24.68
CA THR A 6 -52.93 8.06 24.81
C THR A 6 -52.01 8.16 26.01
N SER A 7 -52.37 7.42 27.05
CA SER A 7 -51.54 7.10 28.21
C SER A 7 -50.39 6.16 27.84
N THR A 8 -49.52 6.57 26.92
CA THR A 8 -48.31 5.84 26.57
C THR A 8 -47.19 6.32 27.48
N PRO A 9 -46.65 5.47 28.37
CA PRO A 9 -45.58 5.89 29.28
C PRO A 9 -44.32 6.21 28.48
N PHE A 10 -43.80 7.42 28.62
CA PHE A 10 -42.44 7.77 28.21
C PHE A 10 -41.51 7.36 29.35
N PHE A 11 -40.73 6.31 29.15
CA PHE A 11 -39.67 5.93 30.06
C PHE A 11 -38.42 6.75 29.72
N ILE A 12 -38.10 7.74 30.55
CA ILE A 12 -36.76 8.34 30.52
C ILE A 12 -35.89 7.48 31.45
N ALA A 13 -34.93 6.77 30.87
CA ALA A 13 -33.87 6.13 31.63
C ALA A 13 -32.94 7.24 32.17
N ILE A 14 -33.08 7.59 33.45
CA ILE A 14 -32.15 8.50 34.11
C ILE A 14 -31.00 7.65 34.64
N LYS A 15 -29.84 7.72 33.96
CA LYS A 15 -28.61 6.98 34.28
C LYS A 15 -28.13 7.39 35.70
N TYR A 16 -28.44 6.60 36.74
CA TYR A 16 -27.95 6.82 38.11
C TYR A 16 -26.63 6.05 38.33
N PHE A 17 -25.53 6.67 37.91
CA PHE A 17 -24.21 6.04 37.68
C PHE A 17 -23.47 5.47 38.91
N LYS A 18 -23.98 5.54 40.14
CA LYS A 18 -23.19 5.17 41.34
C LYS A 18 -23.55 3.86 42.03
N ARG A 19 -24.59 3.11 41.61
CA ARG A 19 -25.09 1.96 42.42
C ARG A 19 -25.51 0.67 41.69
N LYS A 20 -25.20 0.45 40.41
CA LYS A 20 -25.74 -0.70 39.63
C LYS A 20 -27.28 -0.77 39.64
N GLU A 21 -27.96 0.38 39.67
CA GLU A 21 -29.42 0.45 39.64
C GLU A 21 -29.86 1.40 38.51
N THR A 22 -30.61 0.87 37.53
CA THR A 22 -31.25 1.68 36.48
C THR A 22 -32.66 2.02 36.93
N ILE A 23 -32.94 3.30 37.18
CA ILE A 23 -34.26 3.79 37.56
C ILE A 23 -34.94 4.37 36.32
N PHE A 24 -36.00 3.71 35.86
CA PHE A 24 -36.84 4.26 34.80
C PHE A 24 -37.87 5.22 35.40
N MET A 25 -37.87 6.48 34.97
CA MET A 25 -38.92 7.44 35.34
C MET A 25 -40.06 7.38 34.32
N ASP A 26 -41.29 7.15 34.79
CA ASP A 26 -42.51 7.41 34.01
C ASP A 26 -42.80 8.92 34.08
N LEU A 27 -42.49 9.63 33.00
CA LEU A 27 -42.80 11.05 32.87
C LEU A 27 -44.04 11.20 32.00
N ARG A 28 -45.18 11.53 32.62
CA ARG A 28 -46.41 11.89 31.92
C ARG A 28 -46.57 13.40 31.91
N ILE A 29 -46.64 13.98 30.72
CA ILE A 29 -46.94 15.40 30.53
C ILE A 29 -48.47 15.56 30.57
N SER A 30 -48.96 16.38 31.50
CA SER A 30 -50.36 16.79 31.59
C SER A 30 -50.41 18.27 31.93
N ASN A 31 -51.09 19.07 31.10
CA ASN A 31 -51.30 20.52 31.27
C ASN A 31 -50.03 21.32 31.65
N ASP A 32 -48.99 21.23 30.82
CA ASP A 32 -47.75 22.02 30.93
C ASP A 32 -47.03 21.96 32.29
N LYS A 33 -47.26 20.92 33.08
CA LYS A 33 -46.55 20.64 34.33
C LYS A 33 -46.04 19.21 34.36
N ILE A 34 -44.77 19.03 34.70
CA ILE A 34 -44.17 17.71 34.96
C ILE A 34 -44.78 17.17 36.26
N VAL A 35 -45.71 16.22 36.15
CA VAL A 35 -46.25 15.51 37.32
C VAL A 35 -45.34 14.31 37.62
N LYS A 36 -44.40 14.47 38.57
CA LYS A 36 -43.62 13.34 39.10
C LYS A 36 -44.55 12.40 39.87
N LYS A 37 -44.87 11.23 39.31
CA LYS A 37 -45.61 10.18 40.03
C LYS A 37 -44.86 8.85 39.96
N ASN A 38 -44.30 8.48 41.11
CA ASN A 38 -43.83 7.16 41.50
C ASN A 38 -42.62 6.57 40.76
N TYR A 39 -41.56 6.33 41.54
CA TYR A 39 -40.47 5.42 41.18
C TYR A 39 -41.00 3.99 41.25
N LYS A 40 -41.14 3.31 40.12
CA LYS A 40 -41.22 1.85 40.11
C LYS A 40 -39.83 1.30 39.78
N LYS A 41 -39.27 0.54 40.72
CA LYS A 41 -38.06 -0.26 40.49
C LYS A 41 -38.46 -1.39 39.53
N PHE A 42 -38.04 -1.30 38.27
CA PHE A 42 -38.23 -2.37 37.31
C PHE A 42 -37.01 -3.28 37.36
N ILE A 43 -37.22 -4.57 37.62
CA ILE A 43 -36.23 -5.60 37.34
C ILE A 43 -36.34 -5.85 35.83
N LEU A 44 -35.24 -5.65 35.11
CA LEU A 44 -35.23 -5.96 33.67
C LEU A 44 -35.30 -7.48 33.52
N PRO A 45 -36.07 -8.01 32.56
CA PRO A 45 -35.98 -9.43 32.23
C PRO A 45 -34.52 -9.78 31.86
N GLU A 46 -34.05 -10.96 32.26
CA GLU A 46 -32.66 -11.42 32.11
C GLU A 46 -32.00 -11.09 30.74
N PRO A 47 -32.65 -11.28 29.57
CA PRO A 47 -32.04 -10.93 28.28
C PRO A 47 -31.71 -9.44 28.11
N TYR A 48 -32.46 -8.53 28.75
CA TYR A 48 -32.18 -7.10 28.71
C TYR A 48 -31.05 -6.70 29.68
N GLU A 49 -30.85 -7.44 30.77
CA GLU A 49 -29.70 -7.27 31.65
C GLU A 49 -28.40 -7.68 30.94
N GLU A 50 -28.42 -8.81 30.23
CA GLU A 50 -27.29 -9.24 29.39
C GLU A 50 -26.95 -8.22 28.31
N ALA A 51 -27.96 -7.70 27.59
CA ALA A 51 -27.76 -6.66 26.58
C ALA A 51 -27.16 -5.38 27.17
N LEU A 52 -27.57 -5.00 28.38
CA LEU A 52 -27.02 -3.83 29.08
C LEU A 52 -25.58 -4.08 29.54
N LEU A 53 -25.27 -5.27 30.04
CA LEU A 53 -23.91 -5.66 30.41
C LEU A 53 -22.98 -5.62 29.18
N LEU A 54 -23.43 -6.15 28.05
CA LEU A 54 -22.68 -6.11 26.79
C LEU A 54 -22.47 -4.67 26.30
N ALA A 55 -23.50 -3.83 26.35
CA ALA A 55 -23.38 -2.41 25.98
C ALA A 55 -22.35 -1.67 26.86
N ASN A 56 -22.30 -1.97 28.16
CA ASN A 56 -21.30 -1.38 29.06
C ASN A 56 -19.88 -1.87 28.75
N GLN A 57 -19.70 -3.12 28.33
CA GLN A 57 -18.41 -3.64 27.89
C GLN A 57 -17.94 -2.90 26.63
N PHE A 58 -18.84 -2.69 25.67
CA PHE A 58 -18.52 -1.99 24.42
C PHE A 58 -18.25 -0.50 24.60
N GLU A 59 -18.79 0.18 25.63
CA GLU A 59 -18.59 1.63 25.84
C GLU A 59 -17.10 2.00 26.00
N GLU A 60 -16.29 1.15 26.65
CA GLU A 60 -14.84 1.37 26.76
C GLU A 60 -14.06 0.82 25.54
N GLU A 61 -14.47 -0.32 24.98
CA GLU A 61 -13.82 -0.89 23.79
C GLU A 61 -13.96 0.02 22.56
N GLN A 62 -15.10 0.70 22.40
CA GLN A 62 -15.38 1.62 21.30
C GLN A 62 -14.35 2.76 21.21
N LYS A 63 -13.88 3.27 22.35
CA LYS A 63 -12.87 4.34 22.37
C LYS A 63 -11.52 3.89 21.80
N ARG A 64 -11.21 2.59 21.92
CA ARG A 64 -9.98 1.97 21.42
C ARG A 64 -10.14 1.33 20.04
N CYS A 65 -11.34 1.37 19.46
CA CYS A 65 -11.67 0.75 18.19
C CYS A 65 -11.33 1.66 17.00
N PHE A 66 -10.04 2.00 16.85
CA PHE A 66 -9.58 2.89 15.78
C PHE A 66 -8.62 2.24 14.79
N GLY A 67 -8.28 0.97 14.95
CA GLY A 67 -7.59 0.20 13.90
C GLY A 67 -8.47 -0.13 12.70
N ILE A 68 -9.80 -0.12 12.85
CA ILE A 68 -10.74 -0.38 11.76
C ILE A 68 -11.42 0.93 11.37
N GLN A 69 -11.65 1.12 10.08
CA GLN A 69 -12.33 2.28 9.48
C GLN A 69 -13.84 2.36 9.80
N ILE A 70 -14.22 2.33 11.09
CA ILE A 70 -15.60 2.47 11.57
C ILE A 70 -15.64 3.65 12.54
N ASN A 71 -16.56 4.58 12.31
CA ASN A 71 -16.75 5.70 13.21
C ASN A 71 -17.73 5.31 14.33
N GLN A 72 -17.25 5.25 15.57
CA GLN A 72 -18.04 4.88 16.74
C GLN A 72 -18.80 6.07 17.36
N ASP A 73 -18.77 7.28 16.78
CA ASP A 73 -19.56 8.43 17.26
C ASP A 73 -21.06 8.27 16.91
N VAL A 74 -21.70 7.32 17.58
CA VAL A 74 -23.11 6.91 17.36
C VAL A 74 -24.04 7.37 18.48
N SER A 75 -23.52 8.02 19.53
CA SER A 75 -24.26 8.54 20.70
C SER A 75 -25.51 9.32 20.32
N SER A 76 -25.39 9.95 19.18
CA SER A 76 -26.27 10.93 18.65
C SER A 76 -27.42 10.28 17.82
N CYS A 77 -27.33 8.97 17.58
CA CYS A 77 -28.38 8.10 17.04
C CYS A 77 -29.27 7.45 18.12
N LEU A 78 -28.97 7.63 19.42
CA LEU A 78 -29.73 6.98 20.50
C LEU A 78 -31.23 7.30 20.49
N GLY A 79 -31.61 8.48 19.96
CA GLY A 79 -33.01 8.90 19.85
C GLY A 79 -33.87 8.06 18.90
N TYR A 80 -33.27 7.21 18.04
CA TYR A 80 -34.00 6.39 17.07
C TYR A 80 -34.46 5.04 17.64
N TRP A 81 -34.17 4.73 18.91
CA TRP A 81 -34.57 3.47 19.54
C TRP A 81 -36.07 3.11 19.44
N PRO A 82 -37.05 4.06 19.41
CA PRO A 82 -38.45 3.69 19.26
C PRO A 82 -38.74 2.94 17.94
N LEU A 83 -37.91 3.15 16.91
CA LEU A 83 -38.05 2.45 15.64
C LEU A 83 -37.67 0.97 15.71
N LEU A 84 -36.90 0.55 16.72
CA LEU A 84 -36.54 -0.86 16.93
C LEU A 84 -37.77 -1.74 17.24
N GLY A 85 -38.89 -1.14 17.66
CA GLY A 85 -40.17 -1.84 17.84
C GLY A 85 -40.93 -2.14 16.54
N HIS A 86 -40.38 -1.74 15.39
CA HIS A 86 -41.05 -1.87 14.08
C HIS A 86 -40.17 -2.65 13.10
N CYS A 87 -40.76 -3.64 12.41
CA CYS A 87 -40.11 -4.35 11.31
C CYS A 87 -40.28 -3.54 10.02
N ILE A 88 -39.38 -2.59 9.79
CA ILE A 88 -39.39 -1.73 8.60
C ILE A 88 -38.64 -2.44 7.47
N ASN A 89 -39.29 -2.65 6.32
CA ASN A 89 -38.74 -3.41 5.21
C ASN A 89 -38.97 -2.71 3.87
N ASN A 90 -37.93 -2.13 3.29
CA ASN A 90 -37.96 -1.48 1.98
C ASN A 90 -37.87 -2.51 0.85
N LEU A 91 -38.87 -3.39 0.75
CA LEU A 91 -38.92 -4.48 -0.21
C LEU A 91 -39.02 -3.97 -1.66
N GLY A 92 -38.03 -4.28 -2.50
CA GLY A 92 -38.00 -3.92 -3.91
C GLY A 92 -37.32 -2.58 -4.21
N ASP A 93 -37.54 -2.08 -5.43
CA ASP A 93 -36.88 -0.89 -5.96
C ASP A 93 -37.35 0.40 -5.25
N PRO A 94 -36.46 1.31 -4.82
CA PRO A 94 -36.86 2.49 -4.07
C PRO A 94 -37.65 3.53 -4.88
N PHE A 95 -37.68 3.46 -6.20
CA PHE A 95 -38.37 4.42 -7.07
C PHE A 95 -39.68 3.88 -7.65
N SER A 96 -39.81 2.56 -7.78
CA SER A 96 -40.98 1.90 -8.39
C SER A 96 -41.69 0.92 -7.45
N GLY A 97 -41.02 0.46 -6.39
CA GLY A 97 -41.58 -0.45 -5.39
C GLY A 97 -42.77 0.14 -4.65
N GLN A 98 -43.80 -0.69 -4.49
CA GLN A 98 -44.98 -0.40 -3.69
C GLN A 98 -45.24 -1.48 -2.61
N GLY A 99 -44.39 -2.51 -2.53
CA GLY A 99 -44.50 -3.60 -1.57
C GLY A 99 -44.07 -3.22 -0.13
N GLY A 100 -44.74 -3.81 0.86
CA GLY A 100 -44.47 -3.64 2.30
C GLY A 100 -45.43 -2.69 3.02
N HIS A 101 -45.88 -3.04 4.23
CA HIS A 101 -46.79 -2.22 5.04
C HIS A 101 -46.07 -1.15 5.89
N LEU A 102 -44.76 -1.31 6.13
CA LEU A 102 -43.91 -0.40 6.91
C LEU A 102 -42.61 -0.16 6.13
N VAL A 103 -42.55 0.98 5.42
CA VAL A 103 -41.44 1.33 4.52
C VAL A 103 -40.97 2.75 4.78
N THR A 104 -39.75 3.05 4.36
CA THR A 104 -39.11 4.38 4.44
C THR A 104 -38.52 4.78 3.09
N PHE A 105 -39.15 4.39 1.98
CA PHE A 105 -38.65 4.70 0.64
C PHE A 105 -38.43 6.19 0.40
N ASP A 106 -39.24 7.08 1.00
CA ASP A 106 -39.00 8.52 0.92
C ASP A 106 -37.63 8.93 1.48
N ALA A 107 -37.27 8.40 2.65
CA ALA A 107 -35.98 8.68 3.27
C ALA A 107 -34.83 8.03 2.48
N GLU A 108 -35.05 6.82 1.93
CA GLU A 108 -34.07 6.17 1.07
C GLU A 108 -33.82 6.95 -0.23
N ARG A 109 -34.88 7.40 -0.92
CA ARG A 109 -34.77 8.23 -2.13
C ARG A 109 -34.10 9.56 -1.82
N GLU A 110 -34.49 10.22 -0.74
CA GLU A 110 -33.85 11.47 -0.35
C GLU A 110 -32.37 11.28 -0.02
N LEU A 111 -31.99 10.17 0.62
CA LEU A 111 -30.59 9.81 0.84
C LEU A 111 -29.85 9.57 -0.49
N VAL A 112 -30.48 8.89 -1.46
CA VAL A 112 -29.92 8.72 -2.81
C VAL A 112 -29.65 10.07 -3.45
N TYR A 113 -30.62 10.98 -3.48
CA TYR A 113 -30.46 12.30 -4.09
C TYR A 113 -29.44 13.17 -3.36
N PHE A 114 -29.42 13.13 -2.03
CA PHE A 114 -28.46 13.86 -1.22
C PHE A 114 -27.02 13.44 -1.54
N VAL A 115 -26.75 12.13 -1.57
CA VAL A 115 -25.39 11.62 -1.85
C VAL A 115 -25.05 11.79 -3.34
N ALA A 116 -26.02 11.64 -4.25
CA ALA A 116 -25.83 11.91 -5.67
C ALA A 116 -25.38 13.35 -5.93
N ASP A 117 -26.04 14.35 -5.32
CA ASP A 117 -25.67 15.76 -5.46
C ASP A 117 -24.26 16.03 -4.90
N LEU A 118 -23.93 15.46 -3.74
CA LEU A 118 -22.58 15.53 -3.17
C LEU A 118 -21.52 15.00 -4.13
N LEU A 119 -21.82 13.89 -4.82
CA LEU A 119 -20.94 13.22 -5.76
C LEU A 119 -21.18 13.64 -7.22
N LYS A 120 -21.77 14.83 -7.44
CA LYS A 120 -21.92 15.45 -8.77
C LYS A 120 -22.71 14.62 -9.78
N LEU A 121 -23.57 13.72 -9.31
CA LEU A 121 -24.55 13.01 -10.13
C LEU A 121 -25.87 13.77 -10.10
N GLN A 122 -26.34 14.19 -11.27
CA GLN A 122 -27.59 14.92 -11.39
C GLN A 122 -28.77 14.06 -10.88
N PRO A 123 -29.68 14.59 -10.06
CA PRO A 123 -30.78 13.81 -9.49
C PRO A 123 -31.62 13.03 -10.53
N ASP A 124 -31.85 13.61 -11.71
CA ASP A 124 -32.62 12.96 -12.78
C ASP A 124 -31.90 11.75 -13.42
N ASP A 125 -30.56 11.73 -13.36
CA ASP A 125 -29.71 10.61 -13.79
C ASP A 125 -29.28 9.72 -12.61
N ALA A 126 -29.73 10.01 -11.39
CA ALA A 126 -29.38 9.23 -10.21
C ALA A 126 -30.30 8.01 -10.05
N TRP A 127 -29.71 6.83 -9.92
CA TRP A 127 -30.36 5.65 -9.38
C TRP A 127 -29.49 5.05 -8.27
N GLY A 128 -30.12 4.50 -7.24
CA GLY A 128 -29.40 3.85 -6.16
C GLY A 128 -30.32 3.28 -5.09
N TYR A 129 -29.74 2.50 -4.18
CA TYR A 129 -30.47 1.91 -3.06
C TYR A 129 -29.51 1.58 -1.92
N PHE A 130 -30.07 1.54 -0.71
CA PHE A 130 -29.39 1.20 0.52
C PHE A 130 -29.24 -0.32 0.67
N ASN A 131 -28.06 -0.76 1.10
CA ASN A 131 -27.71 -2.16 1.31
C ASN A 131 -26.81 -2.32 2.55
N PRO A 132 -26.60 -3.56 3.06
CA PRO A 132 -25.91 -3.78 4.34
C PRO A 132 -24.43 -3.34 4.41
N GLY A 133 -23.78 -3.03 3.28
CA GLY A 133 -22.38 -2.61 3.26
C GLY A 133 -21.78 -2.66 1.87
N SER A 134 -20.63 -2.00 1.64
CA SER A 134 -20.09 -1.87 0.29
C SER A 134 -19.66 -3.19 -0.35
N THR A 135 -19.55 -4.30 0.40
CA THR A 135 -19.45 -5.64 -0.20
C THR A 135 -20.62 -5.93 -1.15
N PHE A 136 -21.86 -5.58 -0.79
CA PHE A 136 -23.04 -5.72 -1.66
C PHE A 136 -23.02 -4.71 -2.80
N SER A 137 -22.54 -3.49 -2.54
CA SER A 137 -22.44 -2.45 -3.57
C SER A 137 -21.39 -2.79 -4.63
N ASN A 138 -20.22 -3.30 -4.24
CA ASN A 138 -19.17 -3.77 -5.14
C ASN A 138 -19.64 -5.01 -5.91
N LEU A 139 -20.36 -5.93 -5.26
CA LEU A 139 -21.01 -7.06 -5.94
C LEU A 139 -21.99 -6.57 -7.00
N HIS A 140 -22.79 -5.54 -6.70
CA HIS A 140 -23.73 -4.97 -7.66
C HIS A 140 -22.99 -4.26 -8.80
N GLY A 141 -21.91 -3.53 -8.53
CA GLY A 141 -21.07 -2.94 -9.59
C GLY A 141 -20.54 -4.00 -10.56
N VAL A 142 -20.00 -5.10 -10.04
CA VAL A 142 -19.58 -6.24 -10.86
C VAL A 142 -20.77 -6.86 -11.60
N HIS A 143 -21.92 -7.02 -10.94
CA HIS A 143 -23.14 -7.54 -11.58
C HIS A 143 -23.60 -6.68 -12.76
N VAL A 144 -23.62 -5.35 -12.61
CA VAL A 144 -23.93 -4.41 -13.71
C VAL A 144 -22.95 -4.60 -14.86
N GLY A 145 -21.65 -4.67 -14.56
CA GLY A 145 -20.62 -4.95 -15.56
C GLY A 145 -20.86 -6.27 -16.31
N MET A 146 -21.17 -7.36 -15.59
CA MET A 146 -21.45 -8.67 -16.17
C MET A 146 -22.72 -8.72 -17.03
N ARG A 147 -23.67 -7.83 -16.79
CA ARG A 147 -24.90 -7.72 -17.58
C ARG A 147 -24.73 -6.82 -18.80
N LYS A 148 -23.82 -5.85 -18.72
CA LYS A 148 -23.43 -4.95 -19.82
C LYS A 148 -22.49 -5.63 -20.82
N LEU A 149 -21.57 -6.46 -20.33
CA LEU A 149 -20.42 -6.99 -21.06
C LEU A 149 -20.52 -8.51 -21.29
N LYS A 150 -19.88 -8.99 -22.35
CA LYS A 150 -19.75 -10.40 -22.72
C LYS A 150 -18.48 -10.99 -22.12
N ASP A 151 -18.66 -11.82 -21.08
CA ASP A 151 -17.58 -12.57 -20.42
C ASP A 151 -16.37 -11.70 -19.98
N PRO A 152 -16.61 -10.62 -19.19
CA PRO A 152 -15.58 -9.64 -18.91
C PRO A 152 -14.53 -10.14 -17.90
N THR A 153 -13.34 -9.54 -17.99
CA THR A 153 -12.27 -9.68 -17.01
C THR A 153 -12.37 -8.58 -15.95
N LEU A 154 -12.32 -8.96 -14.67
CA LEU A 154 -12.30 -7.99 -13.57
C LEU A 154 -10.87 -7.48 -13.34
N VAL A 155 -10.69 -6.17 -13.31
CA VAL A 155 -9.40 -5.49 -13.10
C VAL A 155 -9.44 -4.72 -11.80
N ILE A 156 -8.59 -5.07 -10.86
CA ILE A 156 -8.55 -4.49 -9.51
C ILE A 156 -7.12 -4.38 -9.00
N ALA A 157 -6.91 -3.51 -8.02
CA ALA A 157 -5.61 -3.39 -7.36
C ALA A 157 -5.24 -4.67 -6.59
N THR A 158 -3.94 -4.88 -6.38
CA THR A 158 -3.42 -6.01 -5.60
C THR A 158 -3.91 -5.94 -4.15
N ASP A 159 -3.91 -4.74 -3.57
CA ASP A 159 -4.40 -4.42 -2.22
C ASP A 159 -5.91 -4.06 -2.18
N ALA A 160 -6.64 -4.22 -3.29
CA ALA A 160 -8.08 -4.00 -3.33
C ALA A 160 -8.79 -4.86 -2.28
N HIS A 161 -9.88 -4.31 -1.72
CA HIS A 161 -10.67 -4.99 -0.71
C HIS A 161 -11.12 -6.38 -1.17
N TYR A 162 -11.05 -7.37 -0.28
CA TYR A 162 -11.33 -8.77 -0.60
C TYR A 162 -12.74 -9.01 -1.18
N SER A 163 -13.69 -8.09 -0.97
CA SER A 163 -15.04 -8.16 -1.56
C SER A 163 -15.00 -8.23 -3.08
N TRP A 164 -13.98 -7.67 -3.73
CA TRP A 164 -13.83 -7.72 -5.18
C TRP A 164 -13.60 -9.15 -5.68
N THR A 165 -12.62 -9.86 -5.10
CA THR A 165 -12.35 -11.27 -5.42
C THR A 165 -13.57 -12.13 -5.12
N LYS A 166 -14.27 -11.87 -4.00
CA LYS A 166 -15.52 -12.56 -3.66
C LYS A 166 -16.61 -12.30 -4.71
N SER A 167 -16.76 -11.06 -5.18
CA SER A 167 -17.74 -10.70 -6.20
C SER A 167 -17.44 -11.36 -7.53
N ALA A 168 -16.16 -11.44 -7.92
CA ALA A 168 -15.71 -12.14 -9.12
C ALA A 168 -16.08 -13.63 -9.08
N GLN A 169 -15.90 -14.29 -7.92
CA GLN A 169 -16.25 -15.69 -7.73
C GLN A 169 -17.77 -15.93 -7.82
N ILE A 170 -18.57 -15.08 -7.15
CA ILE A 170 -20.04 -15.18 -7.16
C ILE A 170 -20.59 -14.97 -8.57
N THR A 171 -20.11 -13.95 -9.27
CA THR A 171 -20.58 -13.58 -10.61
C THR A 171 -19.95 -14.39 -11.73
N ARG A 172 -18.90 -15.18 -11.43
CA ARG A 172 -18.11 -15.97 -12.38
C ARG A 172 -17.51 -15.12 -13.49
N CYS A 173 -16.85 -14.01 -13.12
CA CYS A 173 -16.02 -13.26 -14.06
C CYS A 173 -15.02 -14.20 -14.75
N LYS A 174 -14.73 -13.95 -16.03
CA LYS A 174 -13.82 -14.77 -16.85
C LYS A 174 -12.47 -14.98 -16.17
N SER A 175 -11.91 -13.89 -15.67
CA SER A 175 -10.65 -13.86 -14.94
C SER A 175 -10.57 -12.61 -14.05
N VAL A 176 -9.58 -12.57 -13.17
CA VAL A 176 -9.26 -11.41 -12.33
C VAL A 176 -7.82 -10.99 -12.60
N LEU A 177 -7.63 -9.78 -13.12
CA LEU A 177 -6.33 -9.14 -13.28
C LEU A 177 -6.04 -8.28 -12.06
N LYS A 178 -4.88 -8.54 -11.45
CA LYS A 178 -4.39 -7.84 -10.27
C LYS A 178 -3.33 -6.83 -10.68
N ILE A 179 -3.59 -5.56 -10.40
CA ILE A 179 -2.69 -4.46 -10.73
C ILE A 179 -1.89 -4.08 -9.48
N ASN A 180 -0.57 -4.08 -9.59
CA ASN A 180 0.32 -3.64 -8.51
C ASN A 180 -0.03 -2.23 -8.04
N THR A 181 0.26 -1.97 -6.77
CA THR A 181 0.13 -0.64 -6.18
C THR A 181 1.49 -0.03 -5.86
N ASN A 182 1.54 1.29 -5.94
CA ASN A 182 2.66 2.09 -5.49
C ASN A 182 2.85 1.94 -3.97
N PRO A 183 3.99 2.34 -3.38
CA PRO A 183 4.22 2.25 -1.94
C PRO A 183 3.11 2.90 -1.09
N ASN A 184 2.51 3.97 -1.61
CA ASN A 184 1.41 4.70 -0.97
C ASN A 184 0.04 3.99 -1.09
N GLY A 185 -0.07 2.89 -1.84
CA GLY A 185 -1.28 2.08 -2.02
C GLY A 185 -2.17 2.48 -3.20
N GLN A 186 -1.73 3.38 -4.08
CA GLN A 186 -2.46 3.70 -5.31
C GLN A 186 -2.18 2.68 -6.41
N MET A 187 -3.19 2.32 -7.20
CA MET A 187 -3.04 1.48 -8.40
C MET A 187 -2.03 2.10 -9.38
N ASP A 188 -1.06 1.29 -9.84
CA ASP A 188 -0.02 1.72 -10.79
C ASP A 188 -0.58 1.76 -12.23
N PRO A 189 -0.69 2.95 -12.87
CA PRO A 189 -1.17 3.07 -14.25
C PRO A 189 -0.27 2.39 -15.28
N SER A 190 1.04 2.30 -15.02
CA SER A 190 1.99 1.66 -15.93
C SER A 190 1.79 0.15 -15.97
N HIS A 191 1.64 -0.45 -14.79
CA HIS A 191 1.34 -1.88 -14.68
C HIS A 191 -0.08 -2.20 -15.18
N LEU A 192 -1.06 -1.30 -15.01
CA LEU A 192 -2.36 -1.43 -15.66
C LEU A 192 -2.21 -1.55 -17.18
N ARG A 193 -1.43 -0.65 -17.80
CA ARG A 193 -1.19 -0.67 -19.24
C ARG A 193 -0.62 -2.00 -19.70
N GLU A 194 0.42 -2.47 -19.01
CA GLU A 194 1.09 -3.74 -19.31
C GLU A 194 0.11 -4.93 -19.23
N GLN A 195 -0.68 -5.02 -18.17
CA GLN A 195 -1.61 -6.14 -17.95
C GLN A 195 -2.73 -6.19 -18.99
N ILE A 196 -3.25 -5.04 -19.43
CA ILE A 196 -4.27 -4.99 -20.49
C ILE A 196 -3.67 -5.37 -21.84
N LEU A 197 -2.47 -4.89 -22.19
CA LEU A 197 -1.78 -5.29 -23.43
C LEU A 197 -1.55 -6.81 -23.48
N ASN A 198 -1.16 -7.41 -22.35
CA ASN A 198 -0.95 -8.86 -22.25
C ASN A 198 -2.26 -9.66 -22.33
N SER A 199 -3.36 -9.09 -21.84
CA SER A 199 -4.67 -9.76 -21.81
C SER A 199 -5.47 -9.60 -23.11
N GLY A 200 -5.14 -8.58 -23.90
CA GLY A 200 -5.73 -8.28 -25.22
C GLY A 200 -6.65 -7.07 -25.21
N VAL A 201 -6.35 -6.07 -26.05
CA VAL A 201 -7.11 -4.81 -26.14
C VAL A 201 -8.52 -4.97 -26.75
N ASP A 202 -8.81 -6.10 -27.38
CA ASP A 202 -10.15 -6.44 -27.87
C ASP A 202 -11.06 -7.04 -26.78
N GLY A 203 -10.52 -7.25 -25.57
CA GLY A 203 -11.26 -7.80 -24.43
C GLY A 203 -12.28 -6.82 -23.83
N GLU A 204 -13.15 -7.35 -22.98
CA GLU A 204 -14.10 -6.56 -22.20
C GLU A 204 -13.74 -6.59 -20.70
N TYR A 205 -13.88 -5.45 -20.03
CA TYR A 205 -13.27 -5.22 -18.72
C TYR A 205 -14.21 -4.57 -17.71
N ILE A 206 -14.19 -5.07 -16.47
CA ILE A 206 -14.78 -4.38 -15.33
C ILE A 206 -13.63 -3.78 -14.53
N PHE A 207 -13.53 -2.45 -14.46
CA PHE A 207 -12.51 -1.76 -13.68
C PHE A 207 -13.06 -1.40 -12.30
N GLY A 208 -12.40 -1.92 -11.26
CA GLY A 208 -12.64 -1.57 -9.88
C GLY A 208 -11.56 -0.65 -9.35
N PHE A 209 -11.86 0.65 -9.30
CA PHE A 209 -10.97 1.66 -8.74
C PHE A 209 -11.33 2.00 -7.30
N CYS A 210 -10.37 2.51 -6.54
CA CYS A 210 -10.52 2.73 -5.11
C CYS A 210 -10.45 4.20 -4.72
N SER A 211 -11.42 4.65 -3.92
CA SER A 211 -11.39 5.93 -3.22
C SER A 211 -11.37 5.68 -1.71
N GLY A 212 -10.15 5.67 -1.14
CA GLY A 212 -9.90 5.36 0.27
C GLY A 212 -9.69 3.86 0.50
N SER A 213 -8.49 3.35 0.17
CA SER A 213 -8.14 1.94 0.31
C SER A 213 -8.16 1.49 1.76
N VAL A 214 -8.56 0.24 1.99
CA VAL A 214 -8.67 -0.29 3.35
C VAL A 214 -7.32 -0.33 4.02
N ALA A 215 -6.26 -0.73 3.32
CA ALA A 215 -4.95 -1.00 3.91
C ALA A 215 -4.15 0.27 4.22
N LYS A 216 -4.19 1.27 3.34
CA LYS A 216 -3.31 2.46 3.40
C LYS A 216 -4.07 3.78 3.31
N GLY A 217 -5.40 3.74 3.24
CA GLY A 217 -6.23 4.93 3.04
C GLY A 217 -5.92 5.66 1.73
N ALA A 218 -5.53 4.92 0.68
CA ALA A 218 -5.07 5.49 -0.58
C ALA A 218 -6.24 5.88 -1.49
N PHE A 219 -6.03 6.88 -2.34
CA PHE A 219 -7.00 7.33 -3.34
C PHE A 219 -6.40 7.10 -4.72
N ASP A 220 -6.97 6.24 -5.56
CA ASP A 220 -6.45 6.01 -6.91
C ASP A 220 -6.52 7.29 -7.76
N ASP A 221 -5.53 7.49 -8.64
CA ASP A 221 -5.60 8.53 -9.67
C ASP A 221 -6.48 8.02 -10.84
N VAL A 222 -7.80 8.08 -10.64
CA VAL A 222 -8.78 7.57 -11.60
C VAL A 222 -8.67 8.27 -12.95
N SER A 223 -8.29 9.54 -12.98
CA SER A 223 -8.08 10.28 -14.24
C SER A 223 -6.91 9.70 -15.03
N ALA A 224 -5.78 9.43 -14.37
CA ALA A 224 -4.64 8.77 -15.01
C ALA A 224 -4.98 7.36 -15.49
N LEU A 225 -5.71 6.58 -14.69
CA LEU A 225 -6.12 5.22 -15.05
C LEU A 225 -7.07 5.21 -16.26
N ILE A 226 -8.01 6.15 -16.34
CA ILE A 226 -8.89 6.31 -17.50
C ILE A 226 -8.11 6.73 -18.74
N ASN A 227 -7.13 7.62 -18.61
CA ASN A 227 -6.28 8.00 -19.73
C ASN A 227 -5.53 6.79 -20.29
N VAL A 228 -5.03 5.88 -19.43
CA VAL A 228 -4.43 4.61 -19.88
C VAL A 228 -5.44 3.77 -20.67
N ILE A 229 -6.67 3.63 -20.19
CA ILE A 229 -7.73 2.87 -20.87
C ILE A 229 -8.00 3.46 -22.27
N LYS A 230 -8.12 4.79 -22.36
CA LYS A 230 -8.36 5.50 -23.63
C LYS A 230 -7.18 5.38 -24.60
N ASP A 231 -5.95 5.52 -24.11
CA ASP A 231 -4.73 5.40 -24.91
C ASP A 231 -4.54 4.00 -25.51
N LEU A 232 -5.10 2.97 -24.87
CA LEU A 232 -5.10 1.60 -25.36
C LEU A 232 -6.20 1.32 -26.39
N GLY A 233 -7.03 2.32 -26.70
CA GLY A 233 -8.11 2.21 -27.69
C GLY A 233 -9.35 1.48 -27.20
N LEU A 234 -9.53 1.31 -25.89
CA LEU A 234 -10.75 0.72 -25.32
C LEU A 234 -11.90 1.74 -25.35
N TYR A 235 -13.01 1.35 -25.97
CA TYR A 235 -14.20 2.20 -26.06
C TYR A 235 -15.21 1.91 -24.93
N GLN A 236 -16.09 2.86 -24.63
CA GLN A 236 -17.04 2.80 -23.50
C GLN A 236 -17.98 1.58 -23.50
N HIS A 237 -18.21 0.94 -24.65
CA HIS A 237 -19.00 -0.27 -24.74
C HIS A 237 -18.24 -1.54 -24.32
N GLN A 238 -16.90 -1.49 -24.28
CA GLN A 238 -16.05 -2.61 -23.90
C GLN A 238 -15.73 -2.65 -22.40
N TYR A 239 -16.08 -1.61 -21.64
CA TYR A 239 -15.77 -1.60 -20.22
C TYR A 239 -16.85 -1.00 -19.33
N HIS A 240 -16.78 -1.36 -18.06
CA HIS A 240 -17.56 -0.80 -16.97
C HIS A 240 -16.61 -0.30 -15.87
N VAL A 241 -16.83 0.91 -15.37
CA VAL A 241 -16.05 1.44 -14.23
C VAL A 241 -16.95 1.51 -13.00
N HIS A 242 -16.55 0.79 -11.95
CA HIS A 242 -17.11 0.90 -10.63
C HIS A 242 -16.09 1.53 -9.68
N LEU A 243 -16.45 2.65 -9.05
CA LEU A 243 -15.63 3.28 -8.02
C LEU A 243 -16.02 2.76 -6.63
N ASP A 244 -15.11 2.01 -6.00
CA ASP A 244 -15.22 1.65 -4.59
C ASP A 244 -14.85 2.85 -3.73
N ALA A 245 -15.85 3.69 -3.46
CA ALA A 245 -15.75 4.85 -2.58
C ALA A 245 -16.34 4.53 -1.20
N ALA A 246 -16.25 3.28 -0.75
CA ALA A 246 -16.79 2.84 0.52
C ALA A 246 -16.35 3.73 1.69
N LEU A 247 -15.08 4.13 1.72
CA LEU A 247 -14.57 5.11 2.68
C LEU A 247 -14.59 6.53 2.08
N GLY A 248 -13.99 6.72 0.90
CA GLY A 248 -13.73 8.03 0.31
C GLY A 248 -14.97 8.81 -0.09
N GLY A 249 -16.11 8.15 -0.35
CA GLY A 249 -17.35 8.80 -0.80
C GLY A 249 -17.95 9.77 0.22
N MET A 250 -17.58 9.63 1.50
CA MET A 250 -17.91 10.60 2.56
C MET A 250 -16.68 11.38 3.04
N ILE A 251 -15.58 11.40 2.30
CA ILE A 251 -14.39 12.21 2.59
C ILE A 251 -14.15 13.20 1.47
N THR A 252 -13.99 12.71 0.23
CA THR A 252 -13.57 13.51 -0.92
C THR A 252 -14.49 14.71 -1.19
N PRO A 253 -15.83 14.62 -1.11
CA PRO A 253 -16.71 15.77 -1.40
C PRO A 253 -16.63 16.89 -0.35
N PHE A 254 -16.06 16.58 0.81
CA PHE A 254 -15.94 17.48 1.95
C PHE A 254 -14.54 18.10 2.08
N LEU A 255 -13.61 17.74 1.19
CA LEU A 255 -12.30 18.38 1.07
C LEU A 255 -12.45 19.77 0.44
N GLU A 256 -11.64 20.72 0.91
CA GLU A 256 -11.60 22.06 0.33
C GLU A 256 -11.17 21.99 -1.14
N GLY A 257 -12.01 22.53 -2.04
CA GLY A 257 -11.77 22.48 -3.49
C GLY A 257 -11.95 21.11 -4.15
N ASN A 258 -12.24 20.03 -3.39
CA ASN A 258 -12.36 18.65 -3.89
C ASN A 258 -11.23 18.27 -4.89
N PRO A 259 -9.95 18.32 -4.46
CA PRO A 259 -8.81 18.21 -5.38
C PRO A 259 -8.68 16.84 -6.05
N LEU A 260 -9.32 15.80 -5.50
CA LEU A 260 -9.27 14.44 -6.03
C LEU A 260 -10.37 14.19 -7.08
N SER A 261 -11.51 14.89 -7.00
CA SER A 261 -12.65 14.75 -7.93
C SER A 261 -13.08 13.28 -8.18
N LEU A 262 -13.03 12.45 -7.13
CA LEU A 262 -13.37 11.02 -7.20
C LEU A 262 -14.88 10.81 -7.07
N ASP A 263 -15.60 11.23 -8.11
CA ASP A 263 -17.06 11.28 -8.17
C ASP A 263 -17.60 11.24 -9.62
N PHE A 264 -18.91 11.43 -9.83
CA PHE A 264 -19.53 11.32 -11.15
C PHE A 264 -19.23 12.49 -12.11
N SER A 265 -18.43 13.48 -11.69
CA SER A 265 -17.84 14.45 -12.63
C SER A 265 -16.90 13.78 -13.64
N ILE A 266 -16.36 12.61 -13.30
CA ILE A 266 -15.66 11.71 -14.22
C ILE A 266 -16.71 10.92 -15.04
N PRO A 267 -16.86 11.20 -16.35
CA PRO A 267 -17.95 10.62 -17.15
C PRO A 267 -17.92 9.10 -17.27
N GLU A 268 -16.73 8.50 -17.19
CA GLU A 268 -16.50 7.06 -17.32
C GLU A 268 -16.95 6.27 -16.09
N ILE A 269 -17.10 6.91 -14.92
CA ILE A 269 -17.63 6.25 -13.73
C ILE A 269 -19.12 5.96 -13.96
N ASP A 270 -19.44 4.68 -14.03
CA ASP A 270 -20.80 4.19 -14.29
C ASP A 270 -21.55 3.94 -12.97
N THR A 271 -20.85 3.33 -11.98
CA THR A 271 -21.41 2.98 -10.66
C THR A 271 -20.42 3.26 -9.53
N LEU A 272 -20.91 3.41 -8.31
CA LEU A 272 -20.14 3.82 -7.14
C LEU A 272 -20.73 3.24 -5.84
N SER A 273 -19.87 2.92 -4.86
CA SER A 273 -20.29 2.49 -3.51
C SER A 273 -19.91 3.51 -2.42
N VAL A 274 -20.74 3.68 -1.38
CA VAL A 274 -20.45 4.56 -0.21
C VAL A 274 -20.89 3.91 1.08
N SER A 275 -19.99 3.65 2.03
CA SER A 275 -20.35 3.10 3.34
C SER A 275 -20.52 4.19 4.40
N PHE A 276 -21.68 4.19 5.05
CA PHE A 276 -22.06 5.20 6.02
C PHE A 276 -21.55 4.89 7.43
N HIS A 277 -21.55 3.63 7.82
CA HIS A 277 -20.98 3.14 9.09
C HIS A 277 -19.48 3.41 9.21
N LYS A 278 -18.78 3.67 8.10
CA LYS A 278 -17.37 4.02 8.12
C LYS A 278 -17.14 5.44 8.61
N ARG A 279 -17.56 6.46 7.87
CA ARG A 279 -17.20 7.85 8.14
C ARG A 279 -18.25 8.61 8.96
N ILE A 280 -19.55 8.34 8.81
CA ILE A 280 -20.62 9.17 9.40
C ILE A 280 -20.83 8.91 10.89
N GLY A 281 -20.67 7.67 11.34
CA GLY A 281 -21.04 7.27 12.70
C GLY A 281 -22.50 6.89 12.82
N VAL A 282 -22.87 5.75 12.23
CA VAL A 282 -24.20 5.14 12.39
C VAL A 282 -24.05 3.73 12.99
N PRO A 283 -24.97 3.29 13.87
CA PRO A 283 -24.79 2.08 14.68
C PRO A 283 -25.03 0.77 13.93
N LEU A 284 -25.42 0.83 12.65
CA LEU A 284 -25.70 -0.33 11.81
C LEU A 284 -24.85 -0.29 10.54
N PRO A 285 -24.26 -1.41 10.10
CA PRO A 285 -23.64 -1.51 8.79
C PRO A 285 -24.62 -1.11 7.68
N GLY A 286 -24.14 -0.26 6.79
CA GLY A 286 -24.96 0.32 5.75
C GLY A 286 -24.12 0.99 4.68
N SER A 287 -24.53 0.84 3.44
CA SER A 287 -23.91 1.42 2.25
C SER A 287 -24.97 1.81 1.23
N LEU A 288 -24.65 2.84 0.45
CA LEU A 288 -25.39 3.19 -0.75
C LEU A 288 -24.66 2.63 -1.96
N PHE A 289 -25.40 1.99 -2.86
CA PHE A 289 -24.96 1.78 -4.23
C PHE A 289 -25.58 2.89 -5.10
N LEU A 290 -24.75 3.60 -5.85
CA LEU A 290 -25.16 4.64 -6.78
C LEU A 290 -24.77 4.25 -8.20
N ALA A 291 -25.63 4.59 -9.15
CA ALA A 291 -25.43 4.33 -10.56
C ALA A 291 -26.01 5.47 -11.39
N ARG A 292 -25.43 5.68 -12.58
CA ARG A 292 -26.14 6.43 -13.62
C ARG A 292 -27.37 5.64 -14.03
N LYS A 293 -28.53 6.29 -14.08
CA LYS A 293 -29.83 5.66 -14.34
C LYS A 293 -29.84 4.89 -15.67
N LYS A 294 -29.14 5.40 -16.68
CA LYS A 294 -28.93 4.70 -17.96
C LYS A 294 -28.34 3.30 -17.83
N MET A 295 -27.45 3.07 -16.85
CA MET A 295 -26.81 1.77 -16.64
C MET A 295 -27.84 0.75 -16.18
N ILE A 296 -28.69 1.13 -15.24
CA ILE A 296 -29.73 0.28 -14.66
C ILE A 296 -30.83 0.00 -15.68
N ASN A 297 -31.28 1.03 -16.40
CA ASN A 297 -32.31 0.88 -17.44
C ASN A 297 -31.86 0.02 -18.63
N SER A 298 -30.54 -0.07 -18.88
CA SER A 298 -29.98 -0.87 -19.96
C SER A 298 -29.78 -2.35 -19.62
N LEU A 299 -29.97 -2.73 -18.35
CA LEU A 299 -29.87 -4.13 -17.95
C LEU A 299 -31.00 -4.94 -18.60
N PRO A 300 -30.73 -6.16 -19.11
CA PRO A 300 -31.78 -6.99 -19.69
C PRO A 300 -32.88 -7.22 -18.65
N CYS A 301 -34.16 -7.05 -19.05
CA CYS A 301 -35.31 -6.97 -18.15
C CYS A 301 -35.23 -7.99 -17.00
N SER A 302 -35.16 -7.47 -15.78
CA SER A 302 -35.36 -8.25 -14.57
C SER A 302 -36.78 -8.80 -14.51
N ILE A 303 -36.95 -9.91 -13.79
CA ILE A 303 -38.29 -10.46 -13.52
C ILE A 303 -39.06 -9.41 -12.70
N PHE A 304 -40.31 -9.17 -13.08
CA PHE A 304 -41.20 -8.35 -12.26
C PHE A 304 -41.59 -9.14 -11.02
N ALA A 305 -41.24 -8.66 -9.84
CA ALA A 305 -41.56 -9.31 -8.59
C ALA A 305 -42.93 -8.82 -8.09
N GLU A 306 -43.96 -9.64 -8.23
CA GLU A 306 -45.35 -9.26 -7.89
C GLU A 306 -45.48 -8.88 -6.41
N CYS A 307 -44.74 -9.57 -5.52
CA CYS A 307 -44.75 -9.30 -4.08
C CYS A 307 -44.15 -7.93 -3.69
N ALA A 308 -43.24 -7.40 -4.51
CA ALA A 308 -42.65 -6.08 -4.33
C ALA A 308 -43.35 -5.01 -5.17
N SER A 309 -44.15 -5.45 -6.16
CA SER A 309 -44.72 -4.61 -7.21
C SER A 309 -43.67 -3.75 -7.90
N SER A 310 -42.47 -4.32 -8.12
CA SER A 310 -41.36 -3.68 -8.83
C SER A 310 -40.58 -4.70 -9.66
N TYR A 311 -39.82 -4.21 -10.62
CA TYR A 311 -38.77 -5.00 -11.25
C TYR A 311 -37.65 -5.29 -10.24
N ASP A 312 -37.04 -6.47 -10.36
CA ASP A 312 -35.90 -6.86 -9.51
C ASP A 312 -34.63 -6.12 -9.94
N THR A 313 -34.45 -4.90 -9.42
CA THR A 313 -33.32 -4.01 -9.73
C THR A 313 -32.26 -3.98 -8.62
N THR A 314 -32.48 -4.70 -7.52
CA THR A 314 -31.62 -4.68 -6.33
C THR A 314 -31.10 -6.07 -6.01
N ILE A 315 -29.87 -6.21 -5.51
CA ILE A 315 -29.32 -7.54 -5.17
C ILE A 315 -30.14 -8.27 -4.08
N GLY A 316 -30.68 -7.54 -3.11
CA GLY A 316 -31.47 -8.11 -2.01
C GLY A 316 -32.95 -7.82 -2.19
N GLY A 317 -33.81 -8.81 -1.91
CA GLY A 317 -35.27 -8.64 -1.91
C GLY A 317 -35.76 -7.79 -0.74
N SER A 318 -35.86 -8.38 0.46
CA SER A 318 -36.13 -7.61 1.69
C SER A 318 -34.92 -6.75 2.05
N ARG A 319 -35.15 -5.47 2.35
CA ARG A 319 -34.08 -4.49 2.60
C ARG A 319 -34.37 -3.68 3.85
N ASP A 320 -33.30 -3.29 4.52
CA ASP A 320 -33.35 -2.50 5.74
C ASP A 320 -33.94 -1.09 5.46
N GLY A 321 -35.09 -0.79 6.06
CA GLY A 321 -35.69 0.55 6.01
C GLY A 321 -35.36 1.44 7.21
N LEU A 322 -34.75 0.91 8.27
CA LEU A 322 -34.37 1.69 9.45
C LEU A 322 -33.08 2.48 9.20
N SER A 323 -32.04 1.81 8.73
CA SER A 323 -30.72 2.42 8.50
C SER A 323 -30.71 3.59 7.49
N PRO A 324 -31.42 3.56 6.33
CA PRO A 324 -31.45 4.72 5.43
C PRO A 324 -32.09 5.93 6.09
N PHE A 325 -33.17 5.74 6.86
CA PHE A 325 -33.80 6.81 7.63
C PHE A 325 -32.84 7.42 8.65
N MET A 326 -32.21 6.58 9.48
CA MET A 326 -31.25 7.04 10.48
C MET A 326 -30.07 7.77 9.86
N THR A 327 -29.52 7.25 8.76
CA THR A 327 -28.37 7.83 8.05
C THR A 327 -28.70 9.21 7.49
N LEU A 328 -29.84 9.35 6.81
CA LEU A 328 -30.28 10.63 6.26
C LEU A 328 -30.44 11.69 7.35
N HIS A 329 -31.14 11.34 8.44
CA HIS A 329 -31.37 12.28 9.53
C HIS A 329 -30.10 12.62 10.29
N GLN A 330 -29.16 11.68 10.41
CA GLN A 330 -27.83 11.94 10.96
C GLN A 330 -27.06 12.95 10.10
N LEU A 331 -27.05 12.77 8.77
CA LEU A 331 -26.40 13.68 7.83
C LEU A 331 -27.00 15.08 7.87
N LYS A 332 -28.32 15.19 7.85
CA LYS A 332 -29.03 16.48 7.96
C LYS A 332 -28.70 17.22 9.25
N ARG A 333 -28.64 16.48 10.36
CA ARG A 333 -28.39 17.07 11.68
C ARG A 333 -26.95 17.52 11.86
N ILE A 334 -25.97 16.75 11.36
CA ILE A 334 -24.58 17.21 11.33
C ILE A 334 -24.48 18.44 10.42
N GLY A 335 -25.03 18.33 9.20
CA GLY A 335 -24.99 19.39 8.20
C GLY A 335 -23.66 19.46 7.46
N ILE A 336 -23.68 20.00 6.23
CA ILE A 336 -22.53 19.98 5.32
C ILE A 336 -21.31 20.70 5.87
N ASN A 337 -21.49 21.90 6.43
CA ASN A 337 -20.37 22.73 6.90
C ASN A 337 -19.65 22.09 8.09
N GLU A 338 -20.41 21.53 9.02
CA GLU A 338 -19.87 20.79 10.14
C GLU A 338 -19.17 19.51 9.68
N PHE A 339 -19.73 18.81 8.69
CA PHE A 339 -19.08 17.62 8.14
C PHE A 339 -17.75 17.95 7.44
N LYS A 340 -17.66 19.09 6.73
CA LYS A 340 -16.39 19.62 6.20
C LYS A 340 -15.37 19.88 7.31
N ARG A 341 -15.80 20.57 8.38
CA ARG A 341 -14.96 20.84 9.56
C ARG A 341 -14.44 19.55 10.17
N ARG A 342 -15.32 18.58 10.43
CA ARG A 342 -14.98 17.26 10.96
C ARG A 342 -13.99 16.48 10.07
N THR A 343 -14.17 16.53 8.75
CA THR A 343 -13.24 15.87 7.81
C THR A 343 -11.87 16.52 7.84
N LYS A 344 -11.82 17.86 7.89
CA LYS A 344 -10.55 18.57 8.09
C LYS A 344 -9.90 18.18 9.41
N GLU A 345 -10.65 18.14 10.52
CA GLU A 345 -10.11 17.78 11.82
C GLU A 345 -9.58 16.34 11.88
N ALA A 346 -10.23 15.39 11.22
CA ALA A 346 -9.72 14.02 11.14
C ALA A 346 -8.38 13.97 10.38
N ILE A 347 -8.26 14.70 9.28
CA ILE A 347 -7.01 14.77 8.48
C ILE A 347 -5.91 15.50 9.27
N ASP A 348 -6.22 16.65 9.87
CA ASP A 348 -5.26 17.39 10.69
C ASP A 348 -4.78 16.53 11.88
N LYS A 349 -5.66 15.69 12.43
CA LYS A 349 -5.31 14.73 13.49
C LYS A 349 -4.40 13.63 12.98
N SER A 350 -4.58 13.10 11.76
CA SER A 350 -3.62 12.13 11.19
C SER A 350 -2.25 12.76 10.97
N ASP A 351 -2.18 14.01 10.51
CA ASP A 351 -0.92 14.75 10.34
C ASP A 351 -0.19 14.90 11.69
N TYR A 352 -0.94 15.32 12.72
CA TYR A 352 -0.42 15.49 14.08
C TYR A 352 0.06 14.16 14.67
N THR A 353 -0.77 13.11 14.63
CA THR A 353 -0.43 11.78 15.13
C THR A 353 0.79 11.19 14.42
N CYS A 354 0.86 11.35 13.10
CA CYS A 354 2.01 10.91 12.32
C CYS A 354 3.29 11.65 12.74
N SER A 355 3.23 12.97 12.90
CA SER A 355 4.36 13.78 13.35
C SER A 355 4.85 13.35 14.73
N LEU A 356 3.93 13.15 15.69
CA LEU A 356 4.26 12.71 17.04
C LEU A 356 4.93 11.32 17.06
N LEU A 357 4.44 10.37 16.25
CA LEU A 357 5.06 9.06 16.09
C LEU A 357 6.47 9.16 15.48
N GLN A 358 6.63 10.00 14.45
CA GLN A 358 7.92 10.23 13.79
C GLN A 358 8.96 10.87 14.72
N GLU A 359 8.55 11.83 15.56
CA GLU A 359 9.40 12.42 16.61
C GLU A 359 9.92 11.37 17.60
N LYS A 360 9.15 10.31 17.86
CA LYS A 360 9.55 9.15 18.68
C LYS A 360 10.35 8.10 17.90
N GLY A 361 10.72 8.37 16.66
CA GLY A 361 11.52 7.46 15.82
C GLY A 361 10.73 6.35 15.14
N ILE A 362 9.39 6.36 15.23
CA ILE A 362 8.52 5.40 14.54
C ILE A 362 8.44 5.76 13.06
N ASN A 363 8.52 4.75 12.19
CA ASN A 363 8.31 4.92 10.75
C ASN A 363 6.80 4.96 10.40
N ALA A 364 6.11 5.98 10.92
CA ALA A 364 4.71 6.24 10.62
C ALA A 364 4.58 7.19 9.41
N TRP A 365 3.53 7.03 8.62
CA TRP A 365 3.20 7.91 7.48
C TRP A 365 1.70 7.84 7.18
N HIS A 366 1.18 8.78 6.40
CA HIS A 366 -0.20 8.73 5.90
C HIS A 366 -0.27 9.30 4.47
N ASN A 367 -1.35 8.97 3.77
CA ASN A 367 -1.65 9.57 2.48
C ASN A 367 -2.22 11.00 2.66
N PRO A 368 -1.96 11.93 1.72
CA PRO A 368 -2.64 13.21 1.68
C PRO A 368 -4.16 13.04 1.69
N TYR A 369 -4.85 13.89 2.45
CA TYR A 369 -6.31 13.89 2.62
C TYR A 369 -6.90 12.62 3.27
N SER A 370 -6.06 11.71 3.76
CA SER A 370 -6.48 10.45 4.35
C SER A 370 -6.38 10.49 5.87
N PRO A 371 -7.44 10.16 6.61
CA PRO A 371 -7.40 10.06 8.07
C PRO A 371 -6.74 8.76 8.57
N CYS A 372 -6.01 8.05 7.70
CA CYS A 372 -5.40 6.75 7.97
C CYS A 372 -3.89 6.91 8.18
N VAL A 373 -3.40 6.63 9.38
CA VAL A 373 -1.95 6.60 9.70
C VAL A 373 -1.46 5.16 9.63
N VAL A 374 -0.49 4.90 8.78
CA VAL A 374 0.18 3.60 8.61
C VAL A 374 1.44 3.57 9.48
N LEU A 375 1.64 2.46 10.21
CA LEU A 375 2.72 2.31 11.18
C LEU A 375 3.15 0.83 11.32
N PRO A 376 4.34 0.54 11.89
CA PRO A 376 4.78 -0.84 12.13
C PRO A 376 3.82 -1.64 13.01
N VAL A 377 3.84 -2.96 12.87
CA VAL A 377 3.00 -3.85 13.68
C VAL A 377 3.54 -3.92 15.12
N PRO A 378 2.73 -3.61 16.16
CA PRO A 378 3.11 -3.80 17.56
C PRO A 378 2.87 -5.25 18.01
N SER A 379 3.05 -5.54 19.30
CA SER A 379 2.74 -6.85 19.84
C SER A 379 1.27 -7.26 19.65
N TYR A 380 1.01 -8.56 19.71
CA TYR A 380 -0.34 -9.13 19.62
C TYR A 380 -1.30 -8.56 20.69
N GLU A 381 -0.79 -8.23 21.88
CA GLU A 381 -1.60 -7.66 22.97
C GLU A 381 -2.12 -6.27 22.58
N MET A 382 -1.27 -5.42 22.01
CA MET A 382 -1.70 -4.11 21.49
C MET A 382 -2.64 -4.25 20.31
N VAL A 383 -2.35 -5.17 19.38
CA VAL A 383 -3.22 -5.47 18.23
C VAL A 383 -4.64 -5.79 18.69
N LYS A 384 -4.78 -6.64 19.72
CA LYS A 384 -6.07 -7.00 20.28
C LYS A 384 -6.73 -5.82 21.01
N ARG A 385 -5.97 -5.08 21.82
CA ARG A 385 -6.48 -3.96 22.63
C ARG A 385 -7.03 -2.81 21.80
N TYR A 386 -6.38 -2.49 20.67
CA TYR A 386 -6.72 -1.36 19.80
C TYR A 386 -7.34 -1.77 18.47
N HIS A 387 -7.70 -3.06 18.33
CA HIS A 387 -8.37 -3.62 17.15
C HIS A 387 -7.59 -3.34 15.85
N LEU A 388 -6.27 -3.49 15.90
CA LEU A 388 -5.38 -3.13 14.80
C LEU A 388 -5.32 -4.24 13.74
N PRO A 389 -5.63 -3.98 12.47
CA PRO A 389 -5.47 -4.97 11.41
C PRO A 389 -3.98 -5.16 11.08
N VAL A 390 -3.57 -6.40 10.82
CA VAL A 390 -2.18 -6.71 10.49
C VAL A 390 -2.08 -7.08 9.02
N PHE A 391 -1.28 -6.32 8.28
CA PHE A 391 -1.00 -6.54 6.86
C PHE A 391 0.39 -7.14 6.69
N THR A 392 0.44 -8.37 6.16
CA THR A 392 1.66 -9.19 6.02
C THR A 392 2.09 -9.40 4.58
N ASN A 393 1.41 -8.76 3.63
CA ASN A 393 1.70 -8.84 2.20
C ASN A 393 2.97 -8.06 1.80
N GLU A 394 3.49 -7.21 2.69
CA GLU A 394 4.71 -6.43 2.51
C GLU A 394 5.68 -6.71 3.66
N SER A 395 6.98 -6.55 3.40
CA SER A 395 8.04 -6.69 4.41
C SER A 395 8.79 -5.37 4.57
N PRO A 396 8.82 -4.76 5.78
CA PRO A 396 8.20 -5.25 7.00
C PRO A 396 6.66 -5.15 6.96
N SER A 397 5.99 -6.04 7.70
CA SER A 397 4.54 -5.97 7.92
C SER A 397 4.15 -4.63 8.54
N TYR A 398 2.92 -4.20 8.30
CA TYR A 398 2.40 -2.94 8.84
C TYR A 398 0.99 -3.08 9.39
N THR A 399 0.57 -2.08 10.15
CA THR A 399 -0.80 -1.85 10.61
C THR A 399 -1.20 -0.42 10.30
N HIS A 400 -2.42 -0.04 10.66
CA HIS A 400 -2.87 1.35 10.59
C HIS A 400 -3.82 1.71 11.73
N ILE A 401 -4.06 3.00 11.87
CA ILE A 401 -5.08 3.60 12.73
C ILE A 401 -5.85 4.67 11.95
N PHE A 402 -7.10 4.91 12.35
CA PHE A 402 -7.97 5.96 11.82
C PHE A 402 -8.24 7.01 12.89
N THR A 403 -8.32 8.27 12.48
CA THR A 403 -8.38 9.45 13.37
C THR A 403 -9.76 10.11 13.41
N PHE A 404 -10.82 9.31 13.33
CA PHE A 404 -12.21 9.79 13.32
C PHE A 404 -12.64 10.48 14.63
N GLU A 405 -13.89 10.96 14.67
CA GLU A 405 -14.43 11.81 15.73
C GLU A 405 -14.42 11.15 17.11
N HIS A 406 -14.75 9.85 17.18
CA HIS A 406 -14.73 9.09 18.44
C HIS A 406 -13.32 8.89 19.02
N VAL A 407 -12.29 9.14 18.23
CA VAL A 407 -10.89 8.95 18.62
C VAL A 407 -10.38 10.24 19.23
N GLU A 408 -10.53 10.38 20.54
CA GLU A 408 -10.07 11.56 21.28
C GLU A 408 -8.53 11.64 21.32
N ASN A 409 -7.98 12.86 21.31
CA ASN A 409 -6.52 13.07 21.36
C ASN A 409 -5.88 12.38 22.56
N LYS A 410 -6.55 12.39 23.72
CA LYS A 410 -6.07 11.71 24.92
C LYS A 410 -5.90 10.20 24.71
N VAL A 411 -6.83 9.56 23.99
CA VAL A 411 -6.75 8.12 23.70
C VAL A 411 -5.61 7.83 22.72
N LEU A 412 -5.36 8.73 21.77
CA LEU A 412 -4.21 8.61 20.86
C LEU A 412 -2.89 8.79 21.58
N GLU A 413 -2.80 9.76 22.51
CA GLU A 413 -1.62 9.96 23.34
C GLU A 413 -1.35 8.73 24.23
N GLU A 414 -2.39 8.20 24.89
CA GLU A 414 -2.30 6.94 25.66
C GLU A 414 -1.83 5.77 24.77
N PHE A 415 -2.38 5.65 23.56
CA PHE A 415 -1.95 4.64 22.59
C PHE A 415 -0.49 4.82 22.21
N ILE A 416 -0.03 6.04 21.89
CA ILE A 416 1.35 6.31 21.47
C ILE A 416 2.31 6.00 22.62
N ASP A 417 1.97 6.40 23.85
CA ASP A 417 2.79 6.13 25.04
C ASP A 417 2.92 4.62 25.31
N GLU A 418 1.85 3.85 25.14
CA GLU A 418 1.89 2.39 25.18
C GLU A 418 2.69 1.81 24.00
N TYR A 419 2.50 2.36 22.79
CA TYR A 419 3.08 1.87 21.55
C TYR A 419 4.61 1.99 21.53
N ILE A 420 5.17 3.10 22.01
CA ILE A 420 6.63 3.30 22.06
C ILE A 420 7.30 2.42 23.12
N GLN A 421 6.53 1.90 24.09
CA GLN A 421 7.00 0.98 25.14
C GLN A 421 6.72 -0.49 24.79
N ASP A 422 5.98 -0.75 23.72
CA ASP A 422 5.62 -2.10 23.30
C ASP A 422 6.88 -2.93 23.00
N PRO A 423 7.04 -4.15 23.54
CA PRO A 423 8.28 -4.91 23.37
C PRO A 423 8.65 -5.19 21.92
N THR A 424 7.68 -5.33 21.00
CA THR A 424 7.94 -5.53 19.57
C THR A 424 8.45 -4.25 18.93
N ILE A 425 7.84 -3.10 19.29
CA ILE A 425 8.28 -1.78 18.80
C ILE A 425 9.60 -1.38 19.43
N VAL A 426 9.78 -1.56 20.73
CA VAL A 426 11.03 -1.34 21.45
C VAL A 426 12.11 -2.23 20.86
N GLN A 427 11.90 -3.54 20.63
CA GLN A 427 12.90 -4.38 19.98
C GLN A 427 13.20 -3.91 18.55
N PHE A 428 12.20 -3.47 17.79
CA PHE A 428 12.39 -2.92 16.45
C PHE A 428 13.18 -1.61 16.47
N LEU A 429 12.84 -0.69 17.37
CA LEU A 429 13.49 0.60 17.59
C LEU A 429 14.84 0.46 18.25
N GLU A 430 15.01 -0.49 19.15
CA GLU A 430 16.27 -0.88 19.77
C GLU A 430 17.12 -1.49 18.69
N GLN A 431 16.69 -2.45 17.86
CA GLN A 431 17.45 -2.82 16.65
C GLN A 431 17.76 -1.61 15.76
N ARG A 432 16.89 -0.60 15.73
CA ARG A 432 17.10 0.70 15.05
C ARG A 432 17.99 1.70 15.79
N ASN A 433 18.21 1.57 17.11
CA ASN A 433 18.93 2.45 18.04
C ASN A 433 20.25 1.79 18.53
N TYR A 434 20.25 0.54 19.00
CA TYR A 434 20.88 -0.57 18.26
C TYR A 434 21.88 -0.24 17.19
N THR A 435 21.29 0.32 16.15
CA THR A 435 21.98 0.80 14.99
C THR A 435 22.14 2.33 15.17
N LYS A 436 21.15 3.19 15.45
CA LYS A 436 21.30 4.67 15.63
C LYS A 436 22.32 5.20 16.64
N GLU A 437 22.30 4.76 17.88
CA GLU A 437 23.27 5.11 18.94
C GLU A 437 24.54 4.25 18.84
N SER A 438 24.49 3.08 18.20
CA SER A 438 25.70 2.42 17.70
C SER A 438 26.22 3.04 16.40
N PHE A 439 25.55 4.05 15.83
CA PHE A 439 26.11 4.88 14.77
C PHE A 439 27.01 5.91 15.41
N VAL A 440 28.10 5.38 15.94
CA VAL A 440 29.36 5.90 15.45
C VAL A 440 29.22 5.87 13.94
N LYS A 441 29.13 7.05 13.30
CA LYS A 441 29.48 7.21 11.88
C LYS A 441 30.59 6.20 11.64
N ASN A 442 30.45 5.22 10.75
CA ASN A 442 31.49 4.20 10.64
C ASN A 442 32.76 4.94 10.18
N ASP A 443 33.57 5.41 11.14
CA ASP A 443 34.75 6.23 10.91
C ASP A 443 35.82 5.34 10.26
N GLN A 444 35.61 4.02 10.33
CA GLN A 444 36.35 3.03 9.59
C GLN A 444 35.83 2.98 8.14
N PRO A 445 36.64 3.42 7.16
CA PRO A 445 36.28 3.33 5.76
C PRO A 445 36.10 1.86 5.36
N VAL A 446 35.13 1.61 4.46
CA VAL A 446 34.91 0.29 3.86
C VAL A 446 36.24 -0.24 3.31
N PRO A 447 36.70 -1.44 3.72
CA PRO A 447 37.93 -2.03 3.22
C PRO A 447 37.95 -2.07 1.70
N ARG A 448 39.10 -1.73 1.12
CA ARG A 448 39.27 -1.69 -0.34
C ARG A 448 40.09 -2.88 -0.81
N GLN A 449 39.74 -3.42 -1.96
CA GLN A 449 40.47 -4.46 -2.65
C GLN A 449 41.14 -3.88 -3.88
N GLN A 450 42.42 -4.21 -4.07
CA GLN A 450 43.11 -3.87 -5.31
C GLN A 450 42.55 -4.72 -6.45
N ILE A 451 42.00 -4.07 -7.48
CA ILE A 451 41.44 -4.74 -8.67
C ILE A 451 42.40 -4.71 -9.87
N THR A 452 43.26 -3.70 -9.91
CA THR A 452 44.42 -3.62 -10.81
C THR A 452 45.47 -2.71 -10.18
N ALA A 453 46.64 -2.57 -10.81
CA ALA A 453 47.72 -1.72 -10.32
C ALA A 453 47.20 -0.30 -10.00
N ASN A 454 47.39 0.15 -8.76
CA ASN A 454 46.96 1.46 -8.26
C ASN A 454 45.44 1.77 -8.28
N VAL A 455 44.57 0.77 -8.48
CA VAL A 455 43.11 0.96 -8.42
C VAL A 455 42.50 0.07 -7.35
N TYR A 456 41.86 0.72 -6.37
CA TYR A 456 41.30 0.08 -5.18
C TYR A 456 39.78 0.29 -5.12
N MET A 457 39.04 -0.81 -5.22
CA MET A 457 37.58 -0.85 -5.19
C MET A 457 37.08 -1.14 -3.77
N PRO A 458 36.15 -0.36 -3.21
CA PRO A 458 35.51 -0.71 -1.93
C PRO A 458 34.80 -2.07 -2.01
N LYS A 459 35.03 -2.92 -1.01
CA LYS A 459 34.46 -4.29 -0.96
C LYS A 459 32.94 -4.33 -0.82
N LEU A 460 32.33 -3.23 -0.38
CA LEU A 460 30.89 -3.03 -0.32
C LEU A 460 30.53 -1.81 -1.18
N GLY A 461 29.59 -2.00 -2.11
CA GLY A 461 28.96 -0.91 -2.87
C GLY A 461 27.44 -1.01 -2.85
N ILE A 462 26.78 -0.08 -3.53
CA ILE A 462 25.33 -0.09 -3.73
C ILE A 462 25.00 -0.32 -5.20
N GLY A 463 24.22 -1.36 -5.47
CA GLY A 463 23.70 -1.66 -6.80
C GLY A 463 22.43 -0.85 -7.10
N THR A 464 22.36 -0.25 -8.29
CA THR A 464 21.21 0.58 -8.71
C THR A 464 20.22 -0.12 -9.63
N TYR A 465 20.48 -1.39 -9.96
CA TYR A 465 19.56 -2.23 -10.73
C TYR A 465 18.20 -2.32 -10.02
N ARG A 466 17.11 -2.04 -10.75
CA ARG A 466 15.72 -1.99 -10.25
C ARG A 466 15.47 -0.96 -9.14
N LEU A 467 16.32 0.06 -8.99
CA LEU A 467 15.89 1.29 -8.32
C LEU A 467 15.02 2.08 -9.30
N THR A 468 13.81 2.43 -8.87
CA THR A 468 12.87 3.20 -9.70
C THR A 468 13.52 4.54 -10.11
N PRO A 469 13.57 4.87 -11.41
CA PRO A 469 14.00 6.18 -11.88
C PRO A 469 13.21 7.32 -11.20
N GLY A 470 13.79 8.52 -11.14
CA GLY A 470 13.28 9.65 -10.38
C GLY A 470 13.65 9.64 -8.89
N VAL A 471 12.68 10.02 -8.03
CA VAL A 471 12.93 10.31 -6.60
C VAL A 471 13.46 9.09 -5.83
N GLY A 472 13.04 7.86 -6.21
CA GLY A 472 13.46 6.63 -5.56
C GLY A 472 14.97 6.37 -5.67
N THR A 473 15.53 6.42 -6.88
CA THR A 473 16.98 6.26 -7.10
C THR A 473 17.77 7.38 -6.43
N TYR A 474 17.33 8.63 -6.59
CA TYR A 474 18.01 9.79 -6.01
C TYR A 474 18.12 9.68 -4.48
N ASN A 475 17.00 9.41 -3.78
CA ASN A 475 16.99 9.30 -2.32
C ASN A 475 17.83 8.12 -1.82
N ALA A 476 17.82 7.00 -2.54
CA ALA A 476 18.60 5.83 -2.17
C ALA A 476 20.11 6.11 -2.25
N ILE A 477 20.58 6.74 -3.34
CA ILE A 477 21.99 7.10 -3.50
C ILE A 477 22.42 8.20 -2.54
N ARG A 478 21.56 9.22 -2.31
CA ARG A 478 21.81 10.26 -1.31
C ARG A 478 22.03 9.64 0.08
N SER A 479 21.10 8.77 0.50
CA SER A 479 21.19 8.04 1.76
C SER A 479 22.46 7.19 1.87
N ALA A 480 22.82 6.46 0.81
CA ALA A 480 24.04 5.65 0.80
C ALA A 480 25.30 6.51 0.99
N LEU A 481 25.38 7.65 0.29
CA LEU A 481 26.51 8.57 0.39
C LEU A 481 26.62 9.21 1.79
N ASP A 482 25.49 9.59 2.39
CA ASP A 482 25.39 10.08 3.77
C ASP A 482 25.89 9.04 4.79
N LEU A 483 25.59 7.76 4.54
CA LEU A 483 26.02 6.62 5.36
C LEU A 483 27.49 6.23 5.19
N GLY A 484 28.20 6.83 4.24
CA GLY A 484 29.62 6.55 4.01
C GLY A 484 29.91 5.55 2.86
N TYR A 485 28.91 5.16 2.07
CA TYR A 485 29.19 4.42 0.84
C TYR A 485 30.05 5.27 -0.09
N ARG A 486 31.02 4.62 -0.73
CA ARG A 486 31.90 5.23 -1.73
C ARG A 486 31.98 4.44 -3.02
N HIS A 487 31.19 3.38 -3.16
CA HIS A 487 31.12 2.56 -4.37
C HIS A 487 29.66 2.49 -4.85
N ILE A 488 29.39 3.06 -6.02
CA ILE A 488 28.07 3.09 -6.65
C ILE A 488 28.15 2.34 -7.97
N ASP A 489 27.29 1.32 -8.12
CA ASP A 489 27.22 0.49 -9.31
C ASP A 489 25.97 0.85 -10.15
N ALA A 490 26.21 1.52 -11.27
CA ALA A 490 25.21 1.95 -12.26
C ALA A 490 25.35 1.15 -13.57
N ALA A 491 24.45 1.42 -14.52
CA ALA A 491 24.56 0.96 -15.91
C ALA A 491 23.65 1.78 -16.82
N ALA A 492 24.06 1.99 -18.07
CA ALA A 492 23.22 2.62 -19.09
C ALA A 492 21.88 1.89 -19.31
N ALA A 493 21.84 0.58 -19.06
CA ALA A 493 20.64 -0.24 -19.19
C ALA A 493 19.63 -0.09 -18.03
N TYR A 494 20.01 0.54 -16.92
CA TYR A 494 19.12 0.71 -15.77
C TYR A 494 18.28 1.98 -15.86
N GLU A 495 18.62 2.88 -16.79
CA GLU A 495 17.85 4.08 -17.13
C GLU A 495 17.62 5.02 -15.93
N ASN A 496 18.55 5.01 -14.97
CA ASN A 496 18.53 5.82 -13.75
C ASN A 496 19.87 6.53 -13.46
N GLU A 497 20.78 6.58 -14.43
CA GLU A 497 22.09 7.24 -14.29
C GLU A 497 21.97 8.75 -14.03
N LYS A 498 20.93 9.41 -14.54
CA LYS A 498 20.69 10.85 -14.30
C LYS A 498 20.43 11.14 -12.83
N GLU A 499 19.65 10.30 -12.18
CA GLU A 499 19.34 10.41 -10.76
C GLU A 499 20.54 10.06 -9.89
N VAL A 500 21.33 9.07 -10.29
CA VAL A 500 22.61 8.74 -9.63
C VAL A 500 23.55 9.94 -9.70
N GLY A 501 23.72 10.52 -10.89
CA GLY A 501 24.55 11.69 -11.13
C GLY A 501 24.13 12.89 -10.29
N ARG A 502 22.83 13.20 -10.28
CA ARG A 502 22.27 14.26 -9.43
C ARG A 502 22.56 14.03 -7.95
N ALA A 503 22.34 12.81 -7.45
CA ALA A 503 22.60 12.49 -6.04
C ALA A 503 24.07 12.57 -5.66
N ILE A 504 24.99 12.27 -6.59
CA ILE A 504 26.43 12.47 -6.43
C ILE A 504 26.77 13.96 -6.37
N ALA A 505 26.26 14.77 -7.30
CA ALA A 505 26.50 16.21 -7.34
C ALA A 505 26.01 16.90 -6.05
N ASP A 506 24.79 16.58 -5.62
CA ASP A 506 24.17 17.16 -4.43
C ASP A 506 24.77 16.64 -3.12
N SER A 507 25.63 15.61 -3.18
CA SER A 507 26.22 14.99 -2.00
C SER A 507 27.27 15.80 -1.28
N GLY A 508 27.95 16.70 -2.00
CA GLY A 508 29.17 17.35 -1.54
C GLY A 508 30.37 16.40 -1.33
N VAL A 509 30.26 15.10 -1.63
CA VAL A 509 31.38 14.15 -1.50
C VAL A 509 32.38 14.37 -2.64
N PRO A 510 33.68 14.58 -2.35
CA PRO A 510 34.69 14.77 -3.38
C PRO A 510 34.72 13.61 -4.39
N ARG A 511 34.73 13.92 -5.69
CA ARG A 511 34.70 12.90 -6.76
C ARG A 511 35.83 11.87 -6.64
N ASN A 512 37.01 12.27 -6.15
CA ASN A 512 38.16 11.39 -5.97
C ASN A 512 38.02 10.40 -4.79
N GLU A 513 37.04 10.59 -3.90
CA GLU A 513 36.69 9.62 -2.85
C GLU A 513 35.71 8.55 -3.35
N LEU A 514 34.99 8.83 -4.44
CA LEU A 514 33.98 7.94 -5.02
C LEU A 514 34.60 6.95 -6.02
N PHE A 515 34.03 5.76 -6.05
CA PHE A 515 34.29 4.69 -7.01
C PHE A 515 32.99 4.43 -7.79
N ILE A 516 32.89 5.03 -8.98
CA ILE A 516 31.68 4.97 -9.81
C ILE A 516 31.86 3.96 -10.93
N VAL A 517 30.91 3.02 -11.02
CA VAL A 517 30.84 2.00 -12.06
C VAL A 517 29.66 2.29 -12.98
N SER A 518 29.87 2.21 -14.30
CA SER A 518 28.77 2.03 -15.26
C SER A 518 29.11 0.90 -16.24
N LYS A 519 28.15 0.55 -17.11
CA LYS A 519 28.24 -0.61 -18.00
C LYS A 519 27.68 -0.29 -19.38
N LEU A 520 28.36 -0.79 -20.40
CA LEU A 520 27.89 -0.79 -21.78
C LEU A 520 26.56 -1.54 -21.87
N ARG A 521 25.53 -0.95 -22.49
CA ARG A 521 24.22 -1.58 -22.63
C ARG A 521 24.34 -2.94 -23.35
N PRO A 522 23.67 -4.03 -22.88
CA PRO A 522 23.79 -5.35 -23.51
C PRO A 522 23.36 -5.42 -24.98
N SER A 523 22.46 -4.53 -25.42
CA SER A 523 22.04 -4.43 -26.82
C SER A 523 23.10 -3.83 -27.73
N GLN A 524 24.15 -3.21 -27.17
CA GLN A 524 25.25 -2.64 -27.95
C GLN A 524 26.30 -3.70 -28.22
N ILE A 525 26.30 -4.21 -29.46
CA ILE A 525 27.27 -5.22 -29.93
C ILE A 525 28.26 -4.65 -30.95
N ASP A 526 28.11 -3.38 -31.32
CA ASP A 526 28.97 -2.68 -32.26
C ASP A 526 30.09 -1.95 -31.50
N ALA A 527 31.34 -2.32 -31.81
CA ALA A 527 32.52 -1.77 -31.18
C ALA A 527 32.70 -0.27 -31.46
N GLU A 528 32.27 0.22 -32.63
CA GLU A 528 32.41 1.63 -33.00
C GLU A 528 31.57 2.56 -32.12
N LYS A 529 30.52 2.02 -31.49
CA LYS A 529 29.61 2.79 -30.62
C LYS A 529 30.06 2.83 -29.15
N VAL A 530 31.09 2.07 -28.77
CA VAL A 530 31.57 1.99 -27.38
C VAL A 530 31.94 3.36 -26.82
N ASP A 531 32.70 4.15 -27.59
CA ASP A 531 33.09 5.51 -27.18
C ASP A 531 31.84 6.41 -26.99
N THR A 532 30.85 6.31 -27.88
CA THR A 532 29.61 7.12 -27.79
C THR A 532 28.74 6.74 -26.58
N GLU A 533 28.58 5.45 -26.29
CA GLU A 533 27.83 4.98 -25.12
C GLU A 533 28.53 5.35 -23.80
N TYR A 534 29.87 5.33 -23.81
CA TYR A 534 30.67 5.78 -22.68
C TYR A 534 30.46 7.28 -22.41
N GLU A 535 30.52 8.14 -23.43
CA GLU A 535 30.23 9.57 -23.29
C GLU A 535 28.78 9.81 -22.83
N THR A 536 27.83 9.03 -23.33
CA THR A 536 26.42 9.14 -22.90
C THR A 536 26.25 8.83 -21.42
N SER A 537 26.95 7.80 -20.93
CA SER A 537 26.93 7.44 -19.50
C SER A 537 27.54 8.55 -18.64
N LEU A 538 28.68 9.14 -19.07
CA LEU A 538 29.31 10.28 -18.41
C LEU A 538 28.38 11.50 -18.37
N MET A 539 27.71 11.81 -19.49
CA MET A 539 26.76 12.92 -19.57
C MET A 539 25.57 12.70 -18.64
N ASN A 540 24.99 11.49 -18.60
CA ASN A 540 23.88 11.19 -17.69
C ASN A 540 24.31 11.31 -16.22
N LEU A 541 25.48 10.78 -15.87
CA LEU A 541 26.01 10.83 -14.51
C LEU A 541 26.54 12.23 -14.13
N GLY A 542 26.76 13.12 -15.11
CA GLY A 542 27.39 14.43 -14.88
C GLY A 542 28.84 14.32 -14.39
N LEU A 543 29.62 13.38 -14.94
CA LEU A 543 30.99 13.07 -14.50
C LEU A 543 32.01 13.21 -15.64
N ASP A 544 33.26 13.49 -15.29
CA ASP A 544 34.38 13.56 -16.26
C ASP A 544 35.03 12.20 -16.55
N TYR A 545 34.91 11.25 -15.61
CA TYR A 545 35.50 9.91 -15.72
C TYR A 545 34.72 8.88 -14.88
N LEU A 546 34.87 7.60 -15.25
CA LEU A 546 34.44 6.45 -14.45
C LEU A 546 35.64 5.75 -13.80
N ASP A 547 35.45 5.21 -12.60
CA ASP A 547 36.49 4.41 -11.94
C ASP A 547 36.58 3.01 -12.56
N LEU A 548 35.44 2.48 -13.01
CA LEU A 548 35.34 1.21 -13.70
C LEU A 548 34.25 1.25 -14.77
N TYR A 549 34.56 0.78 -15.97
CA TYR A 549 33.56 0.57 -17.02
C TYR A 549 33.49 -0.92 -17.37
N LEU A 550 32.28 -1.48 -17.39
CA LEU A 550 32.07 -2.91 -17.61
C LEU A 550 31.37 -3.19 -18.94
N VAL A 551 31.79 -4.26 -19.61
CA VAL A 551 30.93 -4.90 -20.61
C VAL A 551 29.84 -5.66 -19.86
N HIS A 552 28.58 -5.20 -19.93
CA HIS A 552 27.49 -5.70 -19.07
C HIS A 552 27.13 -7.17 -19.32
N ARG A 553 27.22 -7.62 -20.58
CA ARG A 553 27.09 -9.02 -20.99
C ARG A 553 27.99 -9.31 -22.18
N PRO A 554 28.51 -10.53 -22.33
CA PRO A 554 29.33 -10.91 -23.47
C PRO A 554 28.53 -10.80 -24.78
N ALA A 555 29.12 -10.19 -25.81
CA ALA A 555 28.57 -10.23 -27.15
C ALA A 555 28.53 -11.69 -27.68
N PRO A 556 27.58 -12.05 -28.58
CA PRO A 556 27.40 -13.44 -29.01
C PRO A 556 28.60 -14.03 -29.76
N MET A 557 29.24 -13.25 -30.63
CA MET A 557 30.36 -13.73 -31.45
C MET A 557 31.72 -13.37 -30.86
N LEU A 558 32.71 -14.26 -30.99
CA LEU A 558 34.10 -14.01 -30.58
C LEU A 558 34.65 -12.72 -31.20
N THR A 559 34.45 -12.51 -32.50
CA THR A 559 34.92 -11.32 -33.22
C THR A 559 34.35 -10.03 -32.62
N GLN A 560 33.05 -10.01 -32.27
CA GLN A 560 32.40 -8.88 -31.62
C GLN A 560 32.93 -8.66 -30.20
N ARG A 561 33.06 -9.74 -29.40
CA ARG A 561 33.63 -9.65 -28.04
C ARG A 561 35.02 -9.04 -28.05
N MET A 562 35.88 -9.51 -28.96
CA MET A 562 37.25 -9.01 -29.10
C MET A 562 37.30 -7.55 -29.57
N ALA A 563 36.44 -7.16 -30.52
CA ALA A 563 36.37 -5.78 -31.00
C ALA A 563 35.88 -4.80 -29.90
N ILE A 564 34.85 -5.18 -29.14
CA ILE A 564 34.36 -4.40 -28.00
C ILE A 564 35.44 -4.29 -26.93
N TRP A 565 36.11 -5.41 -26.60
CA TRP A 565 37.17 -5.40 -25.58
C TRP A 565 38.38 -4.54 -25.99
N SER A 566 38.77 -4.56 -27.27
CA SER A 566 39.80 -3.67 -27.80
C SER A 566 39.40 -2.19 -27.71
N SER A 567 38.11 -1.88 -27.86
CA SER A 567 37.60 -0.51 -27.68
C SER A 567 37.63 -0.08 -26.21
N PHE A 568 37.32 -0.98 -25.27
CA PHE A 568 37.50 -0.74 -23.83
C PHE A 568 38.98 -0.51 -23.47
N GLU A 569 39.89 -1.30 -24.04
CA GLU A 569 41.34 -1.09 -23.88
C GLU A 569 41.78 0.29 -24.36
N SER A 570 41.25 0.75 -25.50
CA SER A 570 41.49 2.10 -26.02
C SER A 570 41.04 3.19 -25.03
N LEU A 571 39.85 3.08 -24.43
CA LEU A 571 39.38 4.01 -23.38
C LEU A 571 40.33 4.06 -22.18
N LEU A 572 40.85 2.91 -21.74
CA LEU A 572 41.80 2.82 -20.64
C LEU A 572 43.15 3.47 -21.00
N LEU A 573 43.70 3.18 -22.18
CA LEU A 573 44.97 3.73 -22.66
C LEU A 573 44.90 5.25 -22.88
N LYS A 574 43.74 5.75 -23.32
CA LYS A 574 43.43 7.20 -23.40
C LYS A 574 43.20 7.85 -22.02
N LYS A 575 43.28 7.08 -20.92
CA LYS A 575 43.04 7.51 -19.54
C LYS A 575 41.65 8.13 -19.30
N ARG A 576 40.66 7.74 -20.11
CA ARG A 576 39.26 8.18 -19.96
C ARG A 576 38.60 7.47 -18.78
N VAL A 577 38.88 6.19 -18.61
CA VAL A 577 38.43 5.35 -17.48
C VAL A 577 39.63 4.88 -16.68
N ARG A 578 39.49 4.71 -15.35
CA ARG A 578 40.59 4.20 -14.51
C ARG A 578 40.81 2.69 -14.61
N SER A 579 39.76 1.94 -14.92
CA SER A 579 39.82 0.48 -15.08
C SER A 579 38.70 -0.03 -15.97
N ILE A 580 38.91 -1.17 -16.61
CA ILE A 580 37.92 -1.87 -17.43
C ILE A 580 37.70 -3.28 -16.91
N GLY A 581 36.47 -3.77 -16.99
CA GLY A 581 36.11 -5.11 -16.54
C GLY A 581 34.94 -5.67 -17.33
N VAL A 582 34.48 -6.84 -16.91
CA VAL A 582 33.36 -7.53 -17.56
C VAL A 582 32.30 -7.90 -16.54
N SER A 583 31.09 -8.19 -17.02
CA SER A 583 30.00 -8.73 -16.23
C SER A 583 29.32 -9.88 -16.94
N ASN A 584 29.01 -10.94 -16.18
CA ASN A 584 28.38 -12.17 -16.67
C ASN A 584 29.20 -12.90 -17.75
N TYR A 585 30.53 -12.83 -17.66
CA TYR A 585 31.42 -13.59 -18.54
C TYR A 585 31.73 -14.97 -17.94
N GLU A 586 31.62 -16.00 -18.78
CA GLU A 586 31.96 -17.38 -18.45
C GLU A 586 33.44 -17.70 -18.71
N ILE A 587 33.91 -18.87 -18.24
CA ILE A 587 35.32 -19.28 -18.29
C ILE A 587 35.90 -19.22 -19.72
N ASN A 588 35.16 -19.70 -20.71
CA ASN A 588 35.58 -19.67 -22.11
C ASN A 588 35.78 -18.23 -22.61
N GLN A 589 34.86 -17.32 -22.31
CA GLN A 589 34.92 -15.92 -22.73
C GLN A 589 36.04 -15.15 -22.01
N LEU A 590 36.29 -15.46 -20.73
CA LEU A 590 37.44 -14.90 -20.02
C LEU A 590 38.77 -15.38 -20.62
N ASN A 591 38.86 -16.67 -20.98
CA ASN A 591 40.05 -17.23 -21.65
C ASN A 591 40.34 -16.57 -23.00
N GLU A 592 39.31 -16.23 -23.77
CA GLU A 592 39.48 -15.49 -25.03
C GLU A 592 40.26 -14.19 -24.79
N ILE A 593 39.86 -13.41 -23.79
CA ILE A 593 40.55 -12.16 -23.43
C ILE A 593 41.95 -12.43 -22.89
N ILE A 594 42.10 -13.37 -21.94
CA ILE A 594 43.39 -13.68 -21.29
C ILE A 594 44.45 -14.10 -22.33
N ASN A 595 44.04 -14.79 -23.40
CA ASN A 595 44.92 -15.27 -24.45
C ASN A 595 45.15 -14.24 -25.58
N SER A 596 44.43 -13.10 -25.59
CA SER A 596 44.38 -12.17 -26.71
C SER A 596 45.49 -11.10 -26.78
N LYS A 597 46.48 -11.13 -25.89
CA LYS A 597 47.46 -10.04 -25.63
C LYS A 597 46.85 -8.72 -25.16
N LEU A 598 45.52 -8.57 -25.14
CA LEU A 598 44.83 -7.41 -24.59
C LEU A 598 44.91 -7.38 -23.06
N ILE A 599 44.67 -6.21 -22.48
CA ILE A 599 44.61 -6.01 -21.04
C ILE A 599 43.54 -6.92 -20.43
N ARG A 600 43.90 -7.63 -19.36
CA ARG A 600 42.98 -8.51 -18.63
C ARG A 600 41.90 -7.68 -17.91
N PRO A 601 40.67 -8.20 -17.77
CA PRO A 601 39.62 -7.49 -17.05
C PRO A 601 40.00 -7.32 -15.57
N ALA A 602 39.79 -6.12 -15.04
CA ALA A 602 40.08 -5.81 -13.64
C ALA A 602 39.12 -6.52 -12.67
N VAL A 603 37.90 -6.87 -13.12
CA VAL A 603 36.91 -7.63 -12.36
C VAL A 603 36.03 -8.46 -13.31
N ASN A 604 35.37 -9.48 -12.76
CA ASN A 604 34.18 -10.09 -13.36
C ASN A 604 32.99 -9.94 -12.40
N GLN A 605 31.97 -9.19 -12.80
CA GLN A 605 30.75 -9.01 -12.01
C GLN A 605 29.71 -10.07 -12.39
N ILE A 606 29.37 -10.98 -11.48
CA ILE A 606 28.52 -12.16 -11.75
C ILE A 606 27.39 -12.31 -10.73
N TYR A 607 26.32 -13.02 -11.13
CA TYR A 607 25.25 -13.41 -10.21
C TYR A 607 25.82 -14.39 -9.21
N LEU A 608 25.91 -14.00 -7.93
CA LEU A 608 26.52 -14.83 -6.92
C LEU A 608 25.86 -14.61 -5.56
N ASN A 609 25.37 -15.68 -4.96
CA ASN A 609 24.80 -15.72 -3.62
C ASN A 609 25.01 -17.12 -3.01
N PRO A 610 24.69 -17.35 -1.72
CA PRO A 610 24.90 -18.67 -1.09
C PRO A 610 24.30 -19.87 -1.82
N PHE A 611 23.19 -19.69 -2.53
CA PHE A 611 22.48 -20.75 -3.27
C PHE A 611 22.97 -20.90 -4.71
N TYR A 612 23.63 -19.87 -5.24
CA TYR A 612 24.23 -19.87 -6.57
C TYR A 612 25.64 -19.28 -6.51
N GLN A 613 26.61 -20.14 -6.19
CA GLN A 613 27.98 -19.72 -5.87
C GLN A 613 28.91 -19.65 -7.08
N ASN A 614 28.49 -20.29 -8.19
CA ASN A 614 29.26 -20.41 -9.42
C ASN A 614 30.73 -20.81 -9.17
N ILE A 615 30.92 -21.93 -8.43
CA ILE A 615 32.21 -22.32 -7.81
C ILE A 615 33.33 -22.42 -8.85
N GLU A 616 33.07 -23.03 -10.00
CA GLU A 616 34.08 -23.23 -11.04
C GLU A 616 34.55 -21.88 -11.61
N LEU A 617 33.62 -20.99 -11.97
CA LEU A 617 33.92 -19.66 -12.48
C LEU A 617 34.62 -18.80 -11.43
N SER A 618 34.17 -18.84 -10.17
CA SER A 618 34.78 -18.09 -9.07
C SER A 618 36.23 -18.54 -8.81
N ASN A 619 36.48 -19.86 -8.81
CA ASN A 619 37.83 -20.41 -8.69
C ASN A 619 38.72 -20.05 -9.88
N PHE A 620 38.17 -20.08 -11.10
CA PHE A 620 38.87 -19.65 -12.30
C PHE A 620 39.26 -18.17 -12.22
N CYS A 621 38.33 -17.29 -11.82
CA CYS A 621 38.58 -15.86 -11.64
C CYS A 621 39.68 -15.63 -10.60
N LYS A 622 39.61 -16.31 -9.44
CA LYS A 622 40.61 -16.24 -8.37
C LYS A 622 42.00 -16.69 -8.85
N LYS A 623 42.11 -17.81 -9.57
CA LYS A 623 43.37 -18.32 -10.13
C LYS A 623 44.02 -17.34 -11.11
N ASN A 624 43.21 -16.55 -11.82
CA ASN A 624 43.67 -15.58 -12.81
C ASN A 624 43.81 -14.15 -12.26
N ASN A 625 43.68 -13.96 -10.95
CA ASN A 625 43.70 -12.64 -10.29
C ASN A 625 42.64 -11.68 -10.84
N ILE A 626 41.43 -12.19 -11.10
CA ILE A 626 40.26 -11.41 -11.51
C ILE A 626 39.30 -11.39 -10.30
N PRO A 627 39.24 -10.31 -9.51
CA PRO A 627 38.26 -10.18 -8.45
C PRO A 627 36.82 -10.36 -8.93
N VAL A 628 36.03 -11.07 -8.13
CA VAL A 628 34.61 -11.29 -8.36
C VAL A 628 33.80 -10.21 -7.65
N VAL A 629 32.89 -9.57 -8.40
CA VAL A 629 31.88 -8.66 -7.85
C VAL A 629 30.52 -9.36 -7.89
N ALA A 630 29.97 -9.69 -6.73
CA ALA A 630 28.69 -10.36 -6.60
C ALA A 630 27.53 -9.38 -6.76
N TRP A 631 26.77 -9.51 -7.84
CA TRP A 631 25.48 -8.84 -8.00
C TRP A 631 24.32 -9.76 -7.55
N ALA A 632 23.24 -9.13 -7.06
CA ALA A 632 22.15 -9.80 -6.36
C ALA A 632 22.62 -10.79 -5.25
N PRO A 633 23.54 -10.38 -4.36
CA PRO A 633 24.08 -11.26 -3.31
C PRO A 633 23.05 -11.73 -2.28
N LEU A 634 21.86 -11.11 -2.26
CA LEU A 634 20.73 -11.44 -1.39
C LEU A 634 19.64 -12.28 -2.10
N ASP A 635 19.93 -12.84 -3.28
CA ASP A 635 18.96 -13.60 -4.08
C ASP A 635 17.64 -12.82 -4.33
N GLU A 636 17.80 -11.51 -4.58
CA GLU A 636 16.69 -10.55 -4.72
C GLU A 636 15.67 -10.57 -3.56
N GLY A 637 16.09 -11.00 -2.38
CA GLY A 637 15.27 -11.07 -1.16
C GLY A 637 14.55 -12.40 -0.93
N ARG A 638 14.53 -13.31 -1.92
CA ARG A 638 13.76 -14.57 -1.84
C ARG A 638 14.26 -15.52 -0.75
N SER A 639 15.56 -15.49 -0.50
CA SER A 639 16.22 -16.43 0.43
C SER A 639 16.41 -15.90 1.86
N LEU A 640 15.90 -14.70 2.16
CA LEU A 640 16.10 -14.06 3.48
C LEU A 640 15.40 -14.80 4.63
N THR A 641 14.39 -15.61 4.35
CA THR A 641 13.65 -16.38 5.36
C THR A 641 14.09 -17.84 5.44
N HIS A 642 15.20 -18.22 4.78
CA HIS A 642 15.68 -19.61 4.81
C HIS A 642 16.03 -20.02 6.25
N PRO A 643 15.43 -21.10 6.81
CA PRO A 643 15.54 -21.42 8.24
C PRO A 643 16.99 -21.54 8.76
N HIS A 644 17.88 -22.11 7.94
CA HIS A 644 19.29 -22.25 8.30
C HIS A 644 20.01 -20.89 8.38
N LEU A 645 19.69 -19.95 7.47
CA LEU A 645 20.30 -18.62 7.50
C LEU A 645 19.73 -17.79 8.66
N VAL A 646 18.44 -17.94 8.97
CA VAL A 646 17.82 -17.34 10.16
C VAL A 646 18.48 -17.88 11.44
N HIS A 647 18.74 -19.19 11.52
CA HIS A 647 19.41 -19.79 12.68
C HIS A 647 20.80 -19.19 12.92
N ILE A 648 21.62 -19.07 11.87
CA ILE A 648 22.96 -18.46 11.96
C ILE A 648 22.86 -16.97 12.31
N ALA A 649 21.93 -16.25 11.68
CA ALA A 649 21.67 -14.83 11.94
C ALA A 649 21.34 -14.59 13.43
N THR A 650 20.41 -15.36 13.99
CA THR A 650 20.03 -15.30 15.40
C THR A 650 21.22 -15.57 16.33
N ARG A 651 22.06 -16.56 16.03
CA ARG A 651 23.24 -16.88 16.86
C ARG A 651 24.29 -15.76 16.86
N ASN A 652 24.39 -15.02 15.76
CA ASN A 652 25.35 -13.93 15.60
C ASN A 652 24.76 -12.56 15.99
N GLY A 653 23.48 -12.47 16.31
CA GLY A 653 22.81 -11.21 16.66
C GLY A 653 22.72 -10.22 15.49
N VAL A 654 22.67 -10.73 14.26
CA VAL A 654 22.68 -9.95 13.01
C VAL A 654 21.54 -10.38 12.10
N SER A 655 21.29 -9.66 11.00
CA SER A 655 20.24 -10.03 10.05
C SER A 655 20.69 -11.15 9.10
N THR A 656 19.72 -11.85 8.51
CA THR A 656 20.01 -12.82 7.45
C THR A 656 20.68 -12.19 6.23
N ALA A 657 20.35 -10.94 5.91
CA ALA A 657 21.04 -10.20 4.84
C ALA A 657 22.53 -10.02 5.17
N GLN A 658 22.85 -9.68 6.41
CA GLN A 658 24.24 -9.56 6.87
C GLN A 658 24.98 -10.89 6.78
N ILE A 659 24.36 -12.02 7.15
CA ILE A 659 24.97 -13.36 7.00
C ILE A 659 25.31 -13.66 5.53
N MET A 660 24.38 -13.43 4.60
CA MET A 660 24.60 -13.71 3.17
C MET A 660 25.71 -12.84 2.58
N LEU A 661 25.71 -11.55 2.90
CA LEU A 661 26.74 -10.61 2.44
C LEU A 661 28.10 -10.91 3.06
N LYS A 662 28.14 -11.21 4.36
CA LYS A 662 29.36 -11.54 5.09
C LYS A 662 30.00 -12.82 4.58
N TRP A 663 29.18 -13.84 4.29
CA TRP A 663 29.63 -15.06 3.62
C TRP A 663 30.36 -14.74 2.31
N SER A 664 29.77 -13.91 1.45
CA SER A 664 30.39 -13.54 0.17
C SER A 664 31.70 -12.75 0.37
N LEU A 665 31.72 -11.83 1.33
CA LEU A 665 32.93 -11.06 1.68
C LEU A 665 34.07 -11.95 2.19
N GLN A 666 33.80 -12.93 3.06
CA GLN A 666 34.82 -13.85 3.60
C GLN A 666 35.30 -14.88 2.58
N GLN A 667 34.53 -15.15 1.53
CA GLN A 667 34.99 -15.90 0.35
C GLN A 667 35.96 -15.08 -0.53
N GLY A 668 36.10 -13.77 -0.26
CA GLY A 668 37.01 -12.86 -0.96
C GLY A 668 36.35 -12.07 -2.08
N ASN A 669 35.02 -12.06 -2.16
CA ASN A 669 34.28 -11.31 -3.16
C ASN A 669 34.04 -9.86 -2.73
N ILE A 670 33.73 -9.01 -3.71
CA ILE A 670 33.17 -7.67 -3.54
C ILE A 670 31.65 -7.80 -3.67
N VAL A 671 30.86 -7.11 -2.85
CA VAL A 671 29.39 -7.21 -2.87
C VAL A 671 28.73 -5.88 -3.19
N ILE A 672 27.68 -5.92 -4.02
CA ILE A 672 26.87 -4.75 -4.40
C ILE A 672 25.37 -5.02 -4.19
N PRO A 673 24.90 -5.15 -2.93
CA PRO A 673 23.48 -5.31 -2.65
C PRO A 673 22.66 -4.12 -3.18
N LYS A 674 21.45 -4.41 -3.65
CA LYS A 674 20.41 -3.38 -3.84
C LYS A 674 19.78 -3.10 -2.48
N ALA A 675 19.75 -1.83 -2.09
CA ALA A 675 19.02 -1.36 -0.92
C ALA A 675 18.30 -0.05 -1.25
N GLN A 676 17.09 0.13 -0.71
CA GLN A 676 16.31 1.37 -0.86
C GLN A 676 16.10 2.09 0.46
N SER A 677 15.96 1.34 1.56
CA SER A 677 15.82 1.92 2.89
C SER A 677 17.19 2.29 3.47
N TYR A 678 17.25 3.44 4.13
CA TYR A 678 18.39 3.87 4.93
C TYR A 678 18.80 2.80 5.95
N PHE A 679 17.82 2.14 6.58
CA PHE A 679 18.04 1.09 7.57
C PHE A 679 18.86 -0.08 7.00
N ASN A 680 18.48 -0.64 5.85
CA ASN A 680 19.19 -1.77 5.25
C ASN A 680 20.60 -1.37 4.78
N MET A 681 20.76 -0.18 4.19
CA MET A 681 22.08 0.32 3.78
C MET A 681 23.00 0.44 4.98
N ASN A 682 22.48 0.99 6.06
CA ASN A 682 23.25 1.10 7.27
C ASN A 682 23.61 -0.28 7.84
N GLU A 683 22.65 -1.20 7.93
CA GLU A 683 22.89 -2.55 8.43
C GLU A 683 23.99 -3.26 7.61
N ASN A 684 23.99 -3.07 6.29
CA ASN A 684 25.05 -3.54 5.40
C ASN A 684 26.42 -2.90 5.69
N MET A 685 26.48 -1.65 6.17
CA MET A 685 27.76 -1.03 6.56
C MET A 685 28.40 -1.68 7.80
N GLN A 686 27.64 -2.44 8.59
CA GLN A 686 28.12 -3.12 9.78
C GLN A 686 28.74 -4.51 9.49
N LEU A 687 28.83 -4.92 8.22
CA LEU A 687 29.43 -6.19 7.80
C LEU A 687 30.89 -6.40 8.22
N PHE A 688 31.56 -5.35 8.68
CA PHE A 688 32.97 -5.38 9.08
C PHE A 688 33.16 -5.50 10.60
N HIS A 689 32.09 -5.66 11.38
CA HIS A 689 32.14 -5.74 12.86
C HIS A 689 31.98 -7.15 13.43
N PHE A 690 31.69 -8.14 12.61
CA PHE A 690 31.60 -9.55 13.01
C PHE A 690 32.19 -10.43 11.92
N ASP A 691 32.55 -11.68 12.24
CA ASP A 691 32.97 -12.70 11.28
C ASP A 691 32.16 -13.98 11.47
N LEU A 692 31.84 -14.64 10.35
CA LEU A 692 31.33 -16.00 10.35
C LEU A 692 32.46 -16.96 10.68
N THR A 693 32.16 -17.95 11.50
CA THR A 693 33.08 -19.06 11.79
C THR A 693 33.32 -19.92 10.54
N PRO A 694 34.44 -20.67 10.49
CA PRO A 694 34.68 -21.61 9.39
C PRO A 694 33.55 -22.60 9.17
N ASP A 695 32.94 -23.11 10.24
CA ASP A 695 31.82 -24.06 10.18
C ASP A 695 30.56 -23.40 9.61
N GLU A 696 30.27 -22.15 9.98
CA GLU A 696 29.16 -21.39 9.40
C GLU A 696 29.39 -21.13 7.91
N ILE A 697 30.61 -20.74 7.50
CA ILE A 697 30.92 -20.58 6.07
C ILE A 697 30.73 -21.90 5.32
N ILE A 698 31.22 -23.02 5.85
CA ILE A 698 31.07 -24.34 5.23
C ILE A 698 29.59 -24.71 5.11
N SER A 699 28.83 -24.55 6.20
CA SER A 699 27.40 -24.88 6.21
C SER A 699 26.57 -24.03 5.25
N ILE A 700 26.84 -22.72 5.17
CA ILE A 700 26.19 -21.82 4.19
C ILE A 700 26.59 -22.21 2.77
N SER A 701 27.85 -22.61 2.55
CA SER A 701 28.35 -23.03 1.24
C SER A 701 27.78 -24.39 0.78
N GLN A 702 27.09 -25.13 1.64
CA GLN A 702 26.41 -26.38 1.29
C GLN A 702 24.93 -26.19 0.93
N LEU A 703 24.40 -24.96 1.07
CA LEU A 703 23.02 -24.66 0.69
C LEU A 703 22.83 -24.86 -0.81
N LYS A 704 21.70 -25.46 -1.17
CA LYS A 704 21.28 -25.68 -2.56
C LYS A 704 20.00 -24.91 -2.82
N SER A 705 19.86 -24.34 -4.01
CA SER A 705 18.57 -23.84 -4.47
C SER A 705 17.53 -24.96 -4.39
N ALA A 706 16.36 -24.66 -3.85
CA ALA A 706 15.23 -25.59 -3.81
C ALA A 706 14.76 -25.99 -5.22
#